data_AF-A0A8S3QRG1-F1
#
_entry.id   AF-A0A8S3QRG1-F1
#
_cell.length_a   1.000
_cell.length_b   1.000
_cell.length_c   1.000
_cell.angle_alpha   90.00
_cell.angle_beta   90.00
_cell.angle_gamma   90.00
#
_symmetry.space_group_name_H-M   'P 1'
#
loop_
_entity.id
_entity.type
_entity.pdbx_description
1 polymer ?
#
loop_
_entity_poly.entity_id
_entity_poly.type
_entity_poly.pdbx_seq_one_letter_code
_entity_poly.pdbx_strand_id
1 'polypeptide(L)'
;MDSNGKDNIEEDVPTNRIKVSNLPSSATEDEIKHFFENRKVSGGRDVEFVDYEKKSNTAFVIFKEVEAVEAVLSKTPLFFDEKTTIQVEKIYVEDDPDVEEYNRCTIEVTGMSQFSTKNGVKLYFESKRGANADVLSLDYVEEEEMYLIKFESEEVVDKCLMKAHTLDKTDLNVRKHIALQPDATYPKQAFVSGFNMKTSEEALRNYLEARSKTDVNKFIFGDIEGTAIVEFKTQPDIEKLSSECKKRQLNGCFLKVESVPVSKSIIVSKIKPGTTRDAVMFYFDNERRSGVTGVEEVDLDNKNNTGIVDFVDCEAPITACKKEHKIEGSVVKVEIYYKCLGGTAAGDGPKFKPLDPLSVDLDIKIVQFLSNSDTAKEEVNKVLKPYNACIPKWPAGKSATITVECTLTADTKDCKKLVKTWEDDVGKCLKTFVATLHVEKCEMLQDAWTPVIDKLRSVNIDKPDLVALSVEKKEFEIYIMGYKKQVTDLSKQVKSIISEVSTEIEKKKQQVKEKASLKYHQVVILVLRDFPNKMIKSYKELKVEADCDRLVVTFEGLGKDVMAAKLKMFEEIQDLACVPMGPLSKQMIEFVESSEVSNFIKEQFKKKKKIGVWEISDGSLTMYAMSIKDAHECIKIFKNCVVESFVSIEDAQSSLMKTEKWREVVDRIKGKCQNQIVDILHDPSGKIVILCTLESKIGMIREDIEDFLRDNTVENVSLELTPGEMKVINLHLKSKFEAIEKECQKDKVQISLGAKTVIITGNSKGIKGAKIKVENIIKEISTQELTVSKPGVFKFIKTDQGRRTVSTTEKEVGVIIQTLIDGEDDMTKDEDTIAQSNVAGRLVVAVLGDITQLEVDVIVNAANEDLDHRGGLAKVIVNKGGKDIQTECIKYIKQKGKLSEGEVYCSKAGKLKCKMIAHAFGPVWKNGRSNEEDHLRDCVMTTMEETHNRSMSSIAIPAISTGIFGYPADKATKVIVQAVQDYFKQNSKSKIKKVYLCDVKDGTVKLFVDGMKKYLGTAKLLADPEETVSPWKNHVQSSERGRDGRKGTVQFGSVSVRVVKGQLAQQKVDVIVNSTSSNLNLESGMLSQSVLKAGGQGLQNECTQNYPNGIKEGEVAITSGGKLSCKNVLHGCLPSWHHDQSSIKVLLKIKVISYRNTNQCLNILNGYFANLSANI
;
A
#
# COMPACT_ATOMS: atom_id res chain seq x y z
N MET A 1 60.10 -102.86 15.54
CA MET A 1 59.98 -104.28 15.12
C MET A 1 58.53 -104.43 14.70
N ASP A 2 58.12 -104.50 13.44
CA ASP A 2 58.88 -104.79 12.23
C ASP A 2 58.36 -103.96 11.03
N SER A 3 59.32 -103.70 10.15
CA SER A 3 59.25 -103.19 8.80
C SER A 3 58.45 -104.08 7.84
N ASN A 4 57.62 -103.51 6.97
CA ASN A 4 57.88 -103.43 5.52
C ASN A 4 56.61 -103.02 4.78
N GLY A 5 56.85 -102.25 3.70
CA GLY A 5 55.82 -101.54 2.97
C GLY A 5 54.95 -102.40 2.07
N LYS A 6 53.93 -101.73 1.53
CA LYS A 6 53.28 -102.03 0.25
C LYS A 6 52.48 -100.79 -0.16
N ASP A 7 53.07 -100.04 -1.08
CA ASP A 7 52.47 -99.20 -2.13
C ASP A 7 51.08 -98.60 -1.84
N ASN A 8 51.07 -97.32 -1.41
CA ASN A 8 49.94 -96.43 -1.61
C ASN A 8 49.82 -96.14 -3.10
N ILE A 9 48.86 -96.80 -3.76
CA ILE A 9 48.23 -96.24 -4.95
C ILE A 9 47.09 -95.39 -4.40
N GLU A 10 47.37 -94.13 -4.07
CA GLU A 10 46.32 -93.14 -3.85
C GLU A 10 45.61 -92.93 -5.18
N GLU A 11 44.31 -93.25 -5.21
CA GLU A 11 43.43 -92.88 -6.32
C GLU A 11 43.46 -91.36 -6.46
N ASP A 12 43.93 -90.93 -7.63
CA ASP A 12 44.17 -89.55 -8.01
C ASP A 12 42.84 -88.78 -8.05
N VAL A 13 42.48 -88.11 -6.94
CA VAL A 13 41.32 -87.23 -6.94
C VAL A 13 41.64 -86.08 -7.90
N PRO A 14 40.78 -85.79 -8.88
CA PRO A 14 41.03 -84.70 -9.81
C PRO A 14 40.93 -83.34 -9.08
N THR A 15 42.01 -82.54 -9.04
CA THR A 15 41.98 -81.15 -8.52
C THR A 15 42.22 -80.15 -9.63
N ASN A 16 41.47 -79.05 -9.63
CA ASN A 16 41.68 -77.93 -10.55
C ASN A 16 42.65 -76.87 -9.98
N ARG A 17 43.33 -77.15 -8.86
CA ARG A 17 44.16 -76.18 -8.13
C ARG A 17 45.63 -76.58 -8.10
N ILE A 18 46.51 -75.61 -8.32
CA ILE A 18 47.95 -75.75 -8.16
C ILE A 18 48.54 -74.67 -7.25
N LYS A 19 49.59 -75.04 -6.53
CA LYS A 19 50.57 -74.14 -5.92
C LYS A 19 51.68 -73.88 -6.93
N VAL A 20 52.06 -72.63 -7.11
CA VAL A 20 53.21 -72.23 -7.92
C VAL A 20 54.19 -71.50 -7.02
N SER A 21 55.39 -72.03 -6.87
CA SER A 21 56.43 -71.45 -6.01
C SER A 21 57.64 -71.00 -6.84
N ASN A 22 58.48 -70.14 -6.26
CA ASN A 22 59.69 -69.58 -6.89
C ASN A 22 59.41 -68.61 -8.05
N LEU A 23 58.34 -67.82 -7.93
CA LEU A 23 58.04 -66.74 -8.87
C LEU A 23 59.01 -65.56 -8.67
N PRO A 24 59.37 -64.82 -9.73
CA PRO A 24 60.20 -63.63 -9.56
C PRO A 24 59.44 -62.58 -8.74
N SER A 25 60.12 -61.86 -7.84
CA SER A 25 59.50 -60.83 -7.00
C SER A 25 58.87 -59.67 -7.78
N SER A 26 59.23 -59.53 -9.07
CA SER A 26 58.63 -58.58 -10.00
C SER A 26 57.34 -59.07 -10.68
N ALA A 27 56.99 -60.36 -10.56
CA ALA A 27 55.82 -60.92 -11.21
C ALA A 27 54.53 -60.28 -10.70
N THR A 28 53.56 -60.14 -11.60
CA THR A 28 52.20 -59.68 -11.31
C THR A 28 51.19 -60.81 -11.49
N GLU A 29 50.03 -60.72 -10.83
CA GLU A 29 48.95 -61.71 -10.96
C GLU A 29 48.49 -61.88 -12.41
N ASP A 30 48.42 -60.79 -13.17
CA ASP A 30 48.05 -60.82 -14.59
C ASP A 30 49.08 -61.57 -15.45
N GLU A 31 50.37 -61.40 -15.18
CA GLU A 31 51.44 -62.14 -15.87
C GLU A 31 51.41 -63.63 -15.51
N ILE A 32 51.14 -63.96 -14.25
CA ILE A 32 50.99 -65.35 -13.77
C ILE A 32 49.79 -66.00 -14.44
N LYS A 33 48.65 -65.31 -14.46
CA LYS A 33 47.44 -65.76 -15.15
C LYS A 33 47.71 -65.99 -16.64
N HIS A 34 48.28 -65.02 -17.33
CA HIS A 34 48.57 -65.13 -18.76
C HIS A 34 49.56 -66.26 -19.09
N PHE A 35 50.53 -66.49 -18.21
CA PHE A 35 51.46 -67.62 -18.33
C PHE A 35 50.73 -68.96 -18.27
N PHE A 36 49.84 -69.16 -17.30
CA PHE A 36 49.10 -70.41 -17.12
C PHE A 36 47.90 -70.60 -18.07
N GLU A 37 47.39 -69.53 -18.68
CA GLU A 37 46.42 -69.63 -19.80
C GLU A 37 47.09 -70.04 -21.12
N ASN A 38 48.40 -69.85 -21.26
CA ASN A 38 49.12 -70.15 -22.49
C ASN A 38 49.40 -71.66 -22.64
N ARG A 39 48.52 -72.34 -23.36
CA ARG A 39 48.61 -73.78 -23.65
C ARG A 39 49.95 -74.23 -24.27
N LYS A 40 50.64 -73.38 -25.04
CA LYS A 40 51.93 -73.74 -25.65
C LYS A 40 53.08 -73.67 -24.65
N VAL A 41 53.07 -72.67 -23.77
CA VAL A 41 54.18 -72.38 -22.84
C VAL A 41 54.04 -73.18 -21.55
N SER A 42 52.94 -73.03 -20.82
CA SER A 42 52.73 -73.68 -19.52
C SER A 42 51.97 -75.00 -19.61
N GLY A 43 51.25 -75.24 -20.71
CA GLY A 43 50.38 -76.42 -20.84
C GLY A 43 48.98 -76.22 -20.24
N GLY A 44 48.75 -75.10 -19.56
CA GLY A 44 47.47 -74.80 -18.93
C GLY A 44 46.39 -74.35 -19.90
N ARG A 45 45.28 -73.92 -19.32
CA ARG A 45 44.04 -73.52 -19.98
C ARG A 45 43.45 -72.33 -19.22
N ASP A 46 42.23 -71.95 -19.56
CA ASP A 46 41.46 -70.91 -18.87
C ASP A 46 41.64 -70.98 -17.35
N VAL A 47 42.26 -69.94 -16.81
CA VAL A 47 42.48 -69.75 -15.38
C VAL A 47 41.27 -69.01 -14.84
N GLU A 48 40.62 -69.62 -13.86
CA GLU A 48 39.50 -69.02 -13.14
C GLU A 48 40.00 -67.93 -12.20
N PHE A 49 41.04 -68.24 -11.42
CA PHE A 49 41.53 -67.37 -10.38
C PHE A 49 43.04 -67.57 -10.10
N VAL A 50 43.73 -66.49 -9.77
CA VAL A 50 45.13 -66.48 -9.30
C VAL A 50 45.18 -65.66 -8.01
N ASP A 51 45.72 -66.25 -6.95
CA ASP A 51 46.03 -65.56 -5.70
C ASP A 51 47.55 -65.52 -5.52
N TYR A 52 48.18 -64.35 -5.63
CA TYR A 52 49.64 -64.23 -5.57
C TYR A 52 50.13 -63.54 -4.30
N GLU A 53 50.85 -64.30 -3.48
CA GLU A 53 51.47 -63.76 -2.28
C GLU A 53 52.90 -63.27 -2.56
N LYS A 54 53.03 -61.95 -2.76
CA LYS A 54 54.32 -61.27 -3.03
C LYS A 54 55.41 -61.47 -1.96
N LYS A 55 55.05 -61.78 -0.71
CA LYS A 55 56.03 -61.98 0.36
C LYS A 55 56.70 -63.35 0.30
N SER A 56 55.96 -64.37 -0.15
CA SER A 56 56.41 -65.76 -0.24
C SER A 56 56.76 -66.18 -1.68
N ASN A 57 56.60 -65.28 -2.66
CA ASN A 57 56.77 -65.54 -4.10
C ASN A 57 56.03 -66.81 -4.56
N THR A 58 54.83 -67.00 -4.00
CA THR A 58 53.99 -68.18 -4.22
C THR A 58 52.63 -67.72 -4.73
N ALA A 59 52.12 -68.39 -5.76
CA ALA A 59 50.77 -68.17 -6.27
C ALA A 59 49.93 -69.45 -6.18
N PHE A 60 48.64 -69.29 -5.90
CA PHE A 60 47.65 -70.36 -6.03
C PHE A 60 46.85 -70.11 -7.31
N VAL A 61 46.88 -71.07 -8.23
CA VAL A 61 46.19 -70.95 -9.53
C VAL A 61 45.08 -71.99 -9.58
N ILE A 62 43.87 -71.51 -9.85
CA ILE A 62 42.66 -72.32 -9.99
C ILE A 62 42.25 -72.28 -11.46
N PHE A 63 42.19 -73.45 -12.09
CA PHE A 63 41.74 -73.61 -13.46
C PHE A 63 40.25 -73.90 -13.53
N LYS A 64 39.59 -73.51 -14.63
CA LYS A 64 38.18 -73.87 -14.84
C LYS A 64 37.96 -75.36 -15.08
N GLU A 65 38.95 -76.02 -15.66
CA GLU A 65 38.90 -77.45 -16.02
C GLU A 65 39.96 -78.20 -15.21
N VAL A 66 39.56 -79.35 -14.65
CA VAL A 66 40.46 -80.15 -13.80
C VAL A 66 41.62 -80.74 -14.61
N GLU A 67 41.39 -81.04 -15.89
CA GLU A 67 42.39 -81.56 -16.81
C GLU A 67 43.53 -80.56 -17.10
N ALA A 68 43.35 -79.28 -16.76
CA ALA A 68 44.38 -78.26 -16.94
C ALA A 68 45.57 -78.48 -15.99
N VAL A 69 45.34 -79.00 -14.78
CA VAL A 69 46.39 -79.26 -13.79
C VAL A 69 47.35 -80.34 -14.30
N GLU A 70 46.81 -81.47 -14.77
CA GLU A 70 47.61 -82.54 -15.38
C GLU A 70 48.38 -82.06 -16.62
N ALA A 71 47.76 -81.19 -17.43
CA ALA A 71 48.42 -80.63 -18.60
C ALA A 71 49.58 -79.68 -18.25
N VAL A 72 49.47 -78.91 -17.17
CA VAL A 72 50.56 -78.06 -16.65
C VAL A 72 51.69 -78.90 -16.06
N LEU A 73 51.35 -79.87 -15.22
CA LEU A 73 52.33 -80.77 -14.59
C LEU A 73 53.13 -81.56 -15.64
N SER A 74 52.49 -81.98 -16.74
CA SER A 74 53.15 -82.68 -17.86
C SER A 74 54.23 -81.88 -18.60
N LYS A 75 54.30 -80.56 -18.39
CA LYS A 75 55.29 -79.66 -19.02
C LYS A 75 56.37 -79.15 -18.07
N THR A 76 56.42 -79.68 -16.85
CA THR A 76 57.49 -79.33 -15.91
C THR A 76 58.85 -79.91 -16.35
N PRO A 77 59.98 -79.18 -16.18
CA PRO A 77 60.11 -77.86 -15.55
C PRO A 77 59.62 -76.71 -16.45
N LEU A 78 58.90 -75.76 -15.84
CA LEU A 78 58.39 -74.55 -16.50
C LEU A 78 59.29 -73.35 -16.19
N PHE A 79 59.48 -72.48 -17.19
CA PHE A 79 60.27 -71.26 -17.08
C PHE A 79 59.35 -70.05 -17.23
N PHE A 80 59.22 -69.24 -16.19
CA PHE A 80 58.35 -68.07 -16.20
C PHE A 80 58.92 -66.94 -17.08
N ASP A 81 60.24 -66.81 -17.10
CA ASP A 81 61.03 -65.97 -18.01
C ASP A 81 62.30 -66.71 -18.47
N GLU A 82 63.15 -66.08 -19.29
CA GLU A 82 64.36 -66.71 -19.84
C GLU A 82 65.37 -67.25 -18.78
N LYS A 83 65.19 -66.92 -17.49
CA LYS A 83 66.15 -67.28 -16.42
C LYS A 83 65.53 -67.90 -15.16
N THR A 84 64.20 -67.86 -14.99
CA THR A 84 63.52 -68.24 -13.75
C THR A 84 62.67 -69.50 -13.92
N THR A 85 63.07 -70.60 -13.28
CA THR A 85 62.30 -71.86 -13.23
C THR A 85 61.31 -71.83 -12.07
N ILE A 86 60.04 -72.11 -12.35
CA ILE A 86 58.97 -72.18 -11.34
C ILE A 86 58.65 -73.63 -10.98
N GLN A 87 58.23 -73.85 -9.74
CA GLN A 87 57.79 -75.16 -9.25
C GLN A 87 56.27 -75.18 -9.13
N VAL A 88 55.65 -76.28 -9.57
CA VAL A 88 54.19 -76.45 -9.58
C VAL A 88 53.81 -77.73 -8.84
N GLU A 89 52.88 -77.62 -7.88
CA GLU A 89 52.38 -78.73 -7.06
C GLU A 89 50.84 -78.73 -7.04
N LYS A 90 50.20 -79.91 -7.06
CA LYS A 90 48.74 -80.03 -6.91
C LYS A 90 48.32 -79.88 -5.45
N ILE A 91 47.19 -79.22 -5.17
CA ILE A 91 46.66 -79.04 -3.81
C ILE A 91 45.26 -79.63 -3.68
N TYR A 92 45.01 -80.28 -2.55
CA TYR A 92 43.72 -80.81 -2.12
C TYR A 92 43.22 -80.04 -0.90
N VAL A 93 41.91 -79.84 -0.79
CA VAL A 93 41.29 -79.17 0.36
C VAL A 93 41.07 -80.23 1.44
N GLU A 94 41.80 -80.16 2.55
CA GLU A 94 41.49 -80.87 3.81
C GLU A 94 40.99 -79.88 4.86
N ASP A 95 40.14 -80.38 5.76
CA ASP A 95 39.31 -79.69 6.77
C ASP A 95 40.00 -78.56 7.56
N ASP A 96 39.38 -77.38 7.58
CA ASP A 96 39.83 -76.18 8.31
C ASP A 96 39.21 -76.12 9.73
N PRO A 97 40.01 -76.18 10.81
CA PRO A 97 39.54 -76.04 12.19
C PRO A 97 39.07 -74.62 12.60
N ASP A 98 39.11 -73.61 11.71
CA ASP A 98 38.75 -72.21 12.04
C ASP A 98 37.24 -71.88 12.00
N VAL A 99 36.36 -72.84 11.67
CA VAL A 99 34.91 -72.59 11.54
C VAL A 99 34.21 -72.33 12.89
N GLU A 100 34.68 -72.92 14.00
CA GLU A 100 34.06 -72.70 15.32
C GLU A 100 34.38 -71.31 15.92
N GLU A 101 35.59 -70.80 15.74
CA GLU A 101 35.97 -69.46 16.24
C GLU A 101 35.33 -68.35 15.40
N TYR A 102 35.22 -68.56 14.09
CA TYR A 102 34.49 -67.66 13.19
C TYR A 102 33.02 -67.50 13.62
N ASN A 103 32.33 -68.58 13.98
CA ASN A 103 30.91 -68.52 14.40
C ASN A 103 30.71 -67.82 15.76
N ARG A 104 31.63 -67.99 16.73
CA ARG A 104 31.48 -67.41 18.08
C ARG A 104 31.65 -65.89 18.11
N CYS A 105 32.47 -65.35 17.20
CA CYS A 105 32.80 -63.92 17.17
C CYS A 105 32.06 -63.14 16.07
N THR A 106 31.06 -63.75 15.41
CA THR A 106 30.36 -63.16 14.26
C THR A 106 28.86 -62.97 14.52
N ILE A 107 28.34 -61.80 14.14
CA ILE A 107 26.91 -61.47 14.14
C ILE A 107 26.36 -61.31 12.73
N GLU A 108 25.06 -61.53 12.59
CA GLU A 108 24.23 -61.30 11.43
C GLU A 108 23.43 -60.02 11.62
N VAL A 109 23.48 -59.09 10.67
CA VAL A 109 22.76 -57.80 10.73
C VAL A 109 21.86 -57.63 9.50
N THR A 110 20.56 -57.43 9.71
CA THR A 110 19.54 -57.22 8.67
C THR A 110 18.66 -56.00 8.98
N GLY A 111 17.84 -55.55 8.03
CA GLY A 111 16.90 -54.44 8.22
C GLY A 111 17.48 -53.04 8.00
N MET A 112 18.58 -52.93 7.25
CA MET A 112 19.20 -51.63 6.94
C MET A 112 18.44 -50.89 5.83
N SER A 113 18.59 -49.56 5.80
CA SER A 113 18.03 -48.73 4.73
C SER A 113 18.78 -48.95 3.41
N GLN A 114 18.09 -48.82 2.28
CA GLN A 114 18.69 -48.83 0.93
C GLN A 114 19.78 -47.76 0.71
N PHE A 115 19.89 -46.78 1.62
CA PHE A 115 20.92 -45.73 1.59
C PHE A 115 22.13 -46.03 2.50
N SER A 116 22.08 -47.08 3.31
CA SER A 116 23.14 -47.42 4.25
C SER A 116 24.33 -48.03 3.50
N THR A 117 25.46 -47.32 3.51
CA THR A 117 26.69 -47.78 2.84
C THR A 117 27.47 -48.77 3.71
N LYS A 118 28.24 -49.68 3.09
CA LYS A 118 29.15 -50.62 3.77
C LYS A 118 30.02 -49.93 4.85
N ASN A 119 30.55 -48.75 4.54
CA ASN A 119 31.33 -47.94 5.47
C ASN A 119 30.49 -47.34 6.61
N GLY A 120 29.23 -46.97 6.35
CA GLY A 120 28.30 -46.49 7.36
C GLY A 120 27.96 -47.55 8.41
N VAL A 121 27.77 -48.81 7.97
CA VAL A 121 27.53 -49.96 8.86
C VAL A 121 28.77 -50.22 9.74
N LYS A 122 29.97 -50.24 9.14
CA LYS A 122 31.22 -50.42 9.88
C LYS A 122 31.41 -49.34 10.96
N LEU A 123 31.33 -48.07 10.59
CA LEU A 123 31.50 -46.94 11.51
C LEU A 123 30.45 -46.92 12.64
N TYR A 124 29.23 -47.41 12.37
CA TYR A 124 28.19 -47.49 13.39
C TYR A 124 28.54 -48.52 14.47
N PHE A 125 28.94 -49.73 14.09
CA PHE A 125 29.29 -50.78 15.05
C PHE A 125 30.59 -50.51 15.81
N GLU A 126 31.54 -49.78 15.22
CA GLU A 126 32.74 -49.28 15.92
C GLU A 126 32.42 -48.15 16.93
N SER A 127 31.29 -47.45 16.76
CA SER A 127 30.91 -46.35 17.63
C SER A 127 30.31 -46.79 18.97
N LYS A 128 30.27 -45.86 19.95
CA LYS A 128 29.55 -46.03 21.23
C LYS A 128 28.07 -46.40 21.08
N ARG A 129 27.46 -46.05 19.95
CA ARG A 129 26.03 -46.29 19.66
C ARG A 129 25.76 -47.73 19.21
N GLY A 130 26.74 -48.40 18.59
CA GLY A 130 26.68 -49.81 18.22
C GLY A 130 27.37 -50.71 19.25
N ALA A 131 28.38 -51.47 18.80
CA ALA A 131 29.12 -52.44 19.61
C ALA A 131 30.24 -51.81 20.45
N ASN A 132 30.73 -50.62 20.08
CA ASN A 132 31.87 -49.95 20.74
C ASN A 132 33.14 -50.82 20.76
N ALA A 133 33.43 -51.45 19.63
CA ALA A 133 34.58 -52.33 19.43
C ALA A 133 34.96 -52.34 17.94
N ASP A 134 36.24 -52.59 17.65
CA ASP A 134 36.75 -52.62 16.28
C ASP A 134 36.14 -53.78 15.47
N VAL A 135 35.72 -53.49 14.24
CA VAL A 135 35.15 -54.49 13.33
C VAL A 135 36.28 -55.12 12.51
N LEU A 136 36.53 -56.41 12.74
CA LEU A 136 37.62 -57.16 12.12
C LEU A 136 37.32 -57.52 10.66
N SER A 137 36.11 -57.99 10.36
CA SER A 137 35.63 -58.21 9.00
C SER A 137 34.16 -57.82 8.87
N LEU A 138 33.78 -57.41 7.65
CA LEU A 138 32.41 -57.00 7.33
C LEU A 138 32.08 -57.44 5.91
N ASP A 139 31.27 -58.48 5.82
CA ASP A 139 30.93 -59.20 4.58
C ASP A 139 29.43 -59.07 4.33
N TYR A 140 29.05 -58.82 3.09
CA TYR A 140 27.64 -58.70 2.69
C TYR A 140 27.23 -59.97 1.94
N VAL A 141 26.14 -60.61 2.38
CA VAL A 141 25.57 -61.79 1.73
C VAL A 141 24.37 -61.32 0.91
N GLU A 142 24.54 -61.25 -0.41
CA GLU A 142 23.53 -60.70 -1.35
C GLU A 142 22.22 -61.49 -1.37
N GLU A 143 22.28 -62.83 -1.23
CA GLU A 143 21.09 -63.70 -1.32
C GLU A 143 20.11 -63.50 -0.14
N GLU A 144 20.61 -63.07 1.02
CA GLU A 144 19.86 -62.95 2.27
C GLU A 144 19.74 -61.48 2.75
N GLU A 145 20.23 -60.52 1.95
CA GLU A 145 20.29 -59.07 2.26
C GLU A 145 20.85 -58.75 3.67
N MET A 146 21.96 -59.38 4.03
CA MET A 146 22.52 -59.33 5.39
C MET A 146 24.01 -58.99 5.42
N TYR A 147 24.49 -58.38 6.52
CA TYR A 147 25.93 -58.28 6.82
C TYR A 147 26.35 -59.27 7.90
N LEU A 148 27.46 -59.95 7.66
CA LEU A 148 28.22 -60.70 8.66
C LEU A 148 29.32 -59.79 9.22
N ILE A 149 29.32 -59.58 10.54
CA ILE A 149 30.27 -58.70 11.22
C ILE A 149 31.06 -59.49 12.25
N LYS A 150 32.38 -59.60 12.06
CA LYS A 150 33.29 -60.28 12.98
C LYS A 150 33.92 -59.29 13.95
N PHE A 151 33.89 -59.60 15.24
CA PHE A 151 34.55 -58.85 16.31
C PHE A 151 35.75 -59.60 16.89
N GLU A 152 36.55 -58.90 17.69
CA GLU A 152 37.75 -59.46 18.33
C GLU A 152 37.45 -60.50 19.42
N SER A 153 36.25 -60.48 20.01
CA SER A 153 35.87 -61.47 21.04
C SER A 153 34.36 -61.71 21.13
N GLU A 154 34.00 -62.89 21.65
CA GLU A 154 32.61 -63.28 21.95
C GLU A 154 31.94 -62.33 22.96
N GLU A 155 32.68 -61.74 23.90
CA GLU A 155 32.11 -60.76 24.86
C GLU A 155 31.55 -59.51 24.17
N VAL A 156 32.15 -59.10 23.04
CA VAL A 156 31.66 -57.96 22.25
C VAL A 156 30.37 -58.33 21.54
N VAL A 157 30.28 -59.55 21.01
CA VAL A 157 29.07 -60.09 20.38
C VAL A 157 27.91 -60.09 21.38
N ASP A 158 28.12 -60.61 22.59
CA ASP A 158 27.08 -60.66 23.63
C ASP A 158 26.62 -59.26 24.07
N LYS A 159 27.56 -58.31 24.24
CA LYS A 159 27.23 -56.91 24.54
C LYS A 159 26.49 -56.23 23.39
N CYS A 160 26.79 -56.61 22.14
CA CYS A 160 26.13 -56.09 20.95
C CYS A 160 24.67 -56.59 20.89
N LEU A 161 24.42 -57.87 21.16
CA LEU A 161 23.09 -58.49 21.14
C LEU A 161 22.15 -57.95 22.23
N MET A 162 22.69 -57.45 23.35
CA MET A 162 21.90 -56.85 24.44
C MET A 162 21.40 -55.43 24.16
N LYS A 163 21.82 -54.79 23.06
CA LYS A 163 21.42 -53.42 22.71
C LYS A 163 20.47 -53.40 21.52
N ALA A 164 19.52 -52.47 21.54
CA ALA A 164 18.75 -52.12 20.36
C ALA A 164 19.60 -51.23 19.44
N HIS A 165 19.56 -51.51 18.13
CA HIS A 165 20.38 -50.81 17.15
C HIS A 165 19.52 -50.05 16.14
N THR A 166 19.85 -48.79 15.91
CA THR A 166 19.16 -47.94 14.93
C THR A 166 20.19 -47.19 14.09
N LEU A 167 20.16 -47.40 12.77
CA LEU A 167 21.00 -46.73 11.78
C LEU A 167 20.11 -46.09 10.73
N ASP A 168 20.39 -44.85 10.31
CA ASP A 168 19.59 -44.10 9.32
C ASP A 168 18.09 -44.00 9.61
N LYS A 169 17.70 -44.03 10.91
CA LYS A 169 16.31 -44.06 11.40
C LYS A 169 15.54 -45.34 11.08
N THR A 170 16.24 -46.42 10.73
CA THR A 170 15.70 -47.79 10.64
C THR A 170 16.25 -48.64 11.76
N ASP A 171 15.39 -49.44 12.39
CA ASP A 171 15.78 -50.39 13.43
C ASP A 171 16.41 -51.63 12.79
N LEU A 172 17.61 -51.98 13.26
CA LEU A 172 18.37 -53.12 12.75
C LEU A 172 18.07 -54.37 13.56
N ASN A 173 17.99 -55.51 12.88
CA ASN A 173 17.89 -56.81 13.52
C ASN A 173 19.27 -57.47 13.59
N VAL A 174 19.71 -57.84 14.78
CA VAL A 174 21.07 -58.36 15.05
C VAL A 174 20.99 -59.69 15.79
N ARG A 175 21.61 -60.76 15.25
CA ARG A 175 21.64 -62.11 15.86
C ARG A 175 23.02 -62.78 15.70
N LYS A 176 23.28 -63.88 16.43
CA LYS A 176 24.55 -64.63 16.35
C LYS A 176 24.56 -65.57 15.12
N HIS A 177 25.71 -65.73 14.47
CA HIS A 177 25.86 -66.58 13.28
C HIS A 177 26.06 -68.07 13.65
N ILE A 178 25.42 -69.00 12.92
CA ILE A 178 25.54 -70.47 13.12
C ILE A 178 25.69 -71.18 11.76
N ALA A 179 26.77 -71.94 11.55
CA ALA A 179 26.98 -72.76 10.34
C ALA A 179 26.45 -74.21 10.51
N LEU A 180 25.86 -74.79 9.44
CA LEU A 180 25.26 -76.14 9.39
C LEU A 180 26.28 -77.25 9.07
N GLN A 181 26.19 -78.43 9.72
CA GLN A 181 26.96 -79.66 9.41
C GLN A 181 26.15 -80.68 8.56
N PRO A 182 26.78 -81.60 7.78
CA PRO A 182 26.09 -82.53 6.87
C PRO A 182 25.33 -83.70 7.56
N ASP A 183 24.11 -83.99 7.07
CA ASP A 183 23.06 -84.80 7.71
C ASP A 183 23.24 -86.34 7.69
N ALA A 184 22.80 -87.01 8.76
CA ALA A 184 22.63 -88.47 8.85
C ALA A 184 21.53 -88.99 7.89
N THR A 185 21.62 -90.24 7.39
CA THR A 185 20.67 -90.83 6.41
C THR A 185 20.03 -92.16 6.86
N TYR A 186 18.87 -92.52 6.31
CA TYR A 186 18.17 -93.80 6.60
C TYR A 186 18.78 -94.96 5.79
N PRO A 187 19.47 -95.93 6.43
CA PRO A 187 20.31 -96.91 5.72
C PRO A 187 19.56 -97.92 4.83
N LYS A 188 18.24 -98.11 5.00
CA LYS A 188 17.43 -99.05 4.18
C LYS A 188 16.49 -98.37 3.21
N GLN A 189 16.55 -97.05 3.10
CA GLN A 189 15.63 -96.27 2.30
C GLN A 189 16.38 -95.52 1.19
N ALA A 190 15.76 -95.44 0.01
CA ALA A 190 16.24 -94.64 -1.09
C ALA A 190 15.15 -93.68 -1.57
N PHE A 191 15.51 -92.43 -1.84
CA PHE A 191 14.64 -91.49 -2.52
C PHE A 191 14.77 -91.72 -4.03
N VAL A 192 13.66 -91.98 -4.70
CA VAL A 192 13.60 -92.22 -6.14
C VAL A 192 12.74 -91.14 -6.78
N SER A 193 13.29 -90.42 -7.74
CA SER A 193 12.60 -89.35 -8.46
C SER A 193 12.74 -89.50 -9.98
N GLY A 194 11.80 -88.87 -10.71
CA GLY A 194 11.80 -88.81 -12.17
C GLY A 194 11.13 -89.98 -12.88
N PHE A 195 10.34 -90.82 -12.19
CA PHE A 195 9.52 -91.82 -12.88
C PHE A 195 8.23 -91.21 -13.44
N ASN A 196 7.76 -91.72 -14.57
CA ASN A 196 6.51 -91.27 -15.18
C ASN A 196 5.29 -91.69 -14.33
N MET A 197 4.29 -90.80 -14.16
CA MET A 197 3.02 -91.08 -13.46
C MET A 197 2.21 -92.25 -14.03
N LYS A 198 2.51 -92.70 -15.26
CA LYS A 198 1.91 -93.90 -15.86
C LYS A 198 2.58 -95.21 -15.45
N THR A 199 3.68 -95.14 -14.72
CA THR A 199 4.40 -96.30 -14.21
C THR A 199 3.60 -96.90 -13.05
N SER A 200 3.17 -98.16 -13.20
CA SER A 200 2.52 -98.86 -12.09
C SER A 200 3.52 -99.13 -10.96
N GLU A 201 3.03 -99.20 -9.72
CA GLU A 201 3.86 -99.56 -8.56
C GLU A 201 4.61 -100.89 -8.81
N GLU A 202 3.95 -101.88 -9.41
CA GLU A 202 4.58 -103.16 -9.77
C GLU A 202 5.71 -103.01 -10.79
N ALA A 203 5.57 -102.12 -11.78
CA ALA A 203 6.63 -101.86 -12.75
C ALA A 203 7.84 -101.17 -12.11
N LEU A 204 7.59 -100.24 -11.18
CA LEU A 204 8.63 -99.57 -10.40
C LEU A 204 9.34 -100.56 -9.45
N ARG A 205 8.57 -101.41 -8.76
CA ARG A 205 9.06 -102.50 -7.90
C ARG A 205 10.01 -103.44 -8.65
N ASN A 206 9.51 -104.04 -9.73
CA ASN A 206 10.30 -104.96 -10.55
C ASN A 206 11.58 -104.31 -11.11
N TYR A 207 11.49 -103.03 -11.48
CA TYR A 207 12.63 -102.29 -12.02
C TYR A 207 13.73 -102.03 -10.96
N LEU A 208 13.34 -101.71 -9.72
CA LEU A 208 14.27 -101.42 -8.62
C LEU A 208 14.85 -102.70 -8.00
N GLU A 209 14.04 -103.75 -7.80
CA GLU A 209 14.52 -105.04 -7.27
C GLU A 209 15.57 -105.68 -8.21
N ALA A 210 15.33 -105.61 -9.53
CA ALA A 210 16.27 -106.14 -10.52
C ALA A 210 17.64 -105.45 -10.52
N ARG A 211 17.73 -104.18 -10.10
CA ARG A 211 18.97 -103.38 -10.09
C ARG A 211 19.65 -103.36 -8.74
N SER A 212 18.87 -103.25 -7.67
CA SER A 212 19.36 -103.23 -6.30
C SER A 212 19.76 -104.62 -5.80
N LYS A 213 19.25 -105.69 -6.44
CA LYS A 213 19.41 -107.09 -6.01
C LYS A 213 18.87 -107.36 -4.60
N THR A 214 18.00 -106.49 -4.09
CA THR A 214 17.25 -106.66 -2.85
C THR A 214 15.78 -106.44 -3.13
N ASP A 215 14.91 -107.19 -2.45
CA ASP A 215 13.47 -106.98 -2.54
C ASP A 215 13.11 -105.62 -1.94
N VAL A 216 12.14 -104.95 -2.56
CA VAL A 216 11.49 -103.76 -2.02
C VAL A 216 10.47 -104.22 -1.00
N ASN A 217 10.49 -103.63 0.19
CA ASN A 217 9.49 -103.85 1.23
C ASN A 217 8.22 -103.05 0.92
N LYS A 218 8.33 -101.72 0.90
CA LYS A 218 7.21 -100.79 0.66
C LYS A 218 7.64 -99.56 -0.11
N PHE A 219 6.67 -98.94 -0.79
CA PHE A 219 6.79 -97.61 -1.37
C PHE A 219 6.04 -96.59 -0.52
N ILE A 220 6.62 -95.41 -0.37
CA ILE A 220 5.98 -94.23 0.22
C ILE A 220 5.95 -93.17 -0.87
N PHE A 221 4.79 -92.98 -1.49
CA PHE A 221 4.57 -91.93 -2.48
C PHE A 221 4.17 -90.64 -1.77
N GLY A 222 4.66 -89.52 -2.31
CA GLY A 222 4.30 -88.17 -1.87
C GLY A 222 3.42 -87.45 -2.90
N ASP A 223 3.13 -86.18 -2.61
CA ASP A 223 2.37 -85.29 -3.51
C ASP A 223 3.17 -84.85 -4.73
N ILE A 224 4.51 -84.89 -4.63
CA ILE A 224 5.37 -84.52 -5.74
C ILE A 224 5.34 -85.67 -6.76
N GLU A 225 4.67 -85.42 -7.88
CA GLU A 225 4.49 -86.37 -8.97
C GLU A 225 5.83 -86.96 -9.45
N GLY A 226 5.87 -88.28 -9.60
CA GLY A 226 7.07 -88.98 -10.05
C GLY A 226 8.18 -89.12 -8.99
N THR A 227 7.85 -88.95 -7.70
CA THR A 227 8.77 -89.19 -6.57
C THR A 227 8.22 -90.23 -5.59
N ALA A 228 9.12 -91.02 -4.99
CA ALA A 228 8.79 -92.00 -3.97
C ALA A 228 9.99 -92.29 -3.08
N ILE A 229 9.76 -92.55 -1.80
CA ILE A 229 10.73 -93.23 -0.94
C ILE A 229 10.49 -94.73 -1.01
N VAL A 230 11.58 -95.48 -1.20
CA VAL A 230 11.55 -96.93 -1.35
C VAL A 230 12.29 -97.54 -0.17
N GLU A 231 11.60 -98.32 0.64
CA GLU A 231 12.22 -99.08 1.72
C GLU A 231 12.52 -100.50 1.22
N PHE A 232 13.78 -100.93 1.34
CA PHE A 232 14.23 -102.25 0.94
C PHE A 232 14.31 -103.19 2.14
N LYS A 233 14.15 -104.51 1.91
CA LYS A 233 14.30 -105.51 2.98
C LYS A 233 15.71 -105.50 3.59
N THR A 234 16.73 -105.33 2.74
CA THR A 234 18.14 -105.19 3.12
C THR A 234 18.70 -103.85 2.63
N GLN A 235 19.74 -103.33 3.28
CA GLN A 235 20.35 -102.05 2.93
C GLN A 235 20.89 -102.09 1.48
N PRO A 236 20.36 -101.27 0.56
CA PRO A 236 20.85 -101.22 -0.81
C PRO A 236 22.13 -100.37 -0.91
N ASP A 237 22.96 -100.69 -1.90
CA ASP A 237 24.07 -99.82 -2.31
C ASP A 237 23.51 -98.69 -3.21
N ILE A 238 23.33 -97.51 -2.62
CA ILE A 238 22.63 -96.38 -3.25
C ILE A 238 23.41 -95.82 -4.46
N GLU A 239 24.72 -95.71 -4.37
CA GLU A 239 25.56 -95.20 -5.46
C GLU A 239 25.50 -96.13 -6.68
N LYS A 240 25.60 -97.45 -6.42
CA LYS A 240 25.47 -98.45 -7.47
C LYS A 240 24.07 -98.47 -8.07
N LEU A 241 23.02 -98.41 -7.24
CA LEU A 241 21.64 -98.36 -7.70
C LEU A 241 21.38 -97.12 -8.56
N SER A 242 21.87 -95.95 -8.16
CA SER A 242 21.76 -94.69 -8.92
C SER A 242 22.45 -94.81 -10.28
N SER A 243 23.64 -95.41 -10.35
CA SER A 243 24.34 -95.65 -11.60
C SER A 243 23.59 -96.62 -12.54
N GLU A 244 22.99 -97.69 -12.00
CA GLU A 244 22.22 -98.67 -12.78
C GLU A 244 20.88 -98.12 -13.28
N CYS A 245 20.28 -97.22 -12.52
CA CYS A 245 19.07 -96.50 -12.92
C CYS A 245 19.32 -95.51 -14.08
N LYS A 246 20.53 -94.97 -14.19
CA LYS A 246 20.95 -94.13 -15.33
C LYS A 246 21.23 -94.93 -16.61
N LYS A 247 21.47 -96.24 -16.54
CA LYS A 247 21.82 -97.07 -17.72
C LYS A 247 20.62 -97.48 -18.58
N ARG A 248 19.42 -97.54 -18.00
CA ARG A 248 18.21 -98.01 -18.70
C ARG A 248 16.99 -97.26 -18.22
N GLN A 249 16.21 -96.73 -19.15
CA GLN A 249 14.97 -96.01 -18.83
C GLN A 249 13.87 -96.94 -18.30
N LEU A 250 13.06 -96.45 -17.35
CA LEU A 250 11.76 -97.00 -16.99
C LEU A 250 10.67 -96.15 -17.66
N ASN A 251 9.88 -96.74 -18.56
CA ASN A 251 8.81 -96.04 -19.28
C ASN A 251 9.26 -94.71 -19.95
N GLY A 252 10.49 -94.69 -20.49
CA GLY A 252 11.08 -93.53 -21.16
C GLY A 252 11.79 -92.53 -20.25
N CYS A 253 11.82 -92.76 -18.93
CA CYS A 253 12.45 -91.86 -17.97
C CYS A 253 13.64 -92.53 -17.28
N PHE A 254 14.71 -91.77 -17.05
CA PHE A 254 15.80 -92.21 -16.17
C PHE A 254 15.43 -91.87 -14.74
N LEU A 255 15.57 -92.85 -13.84
CA LEU A 255 15.30 -92.61 -12.42
C LEU A 255 16.55 -92.07 -11.75
N LYS A 256 16.36 -91.04 -10.93
CA LYS A 256 17.38 -90.55 -10.02
C LYS A 256 17.16 -91.21 -8.66
N VAL A 257 18.22 -91.78 -8.10
CA VAL A 257 18.18 -92.46 -6.79
C VAL A 257 19.20 -91.80 -5.86
N GLU A 258 18.76 -91.41 -4.68
CA GLU A 258 19.54 -90.69 -3.66
C GLU A 258 19.28 -91.26 -2.26
N SER A 259 20.21 -91.05 -1.33
CA SER A 259 20.03 -91.43 0.08
C SER A 259 18.97 -90.55 0.73
N VAL A 260 18.13 -91.12 1.58
CA VAL A 260 17.09 -90.36 2.30
C VAL A 260 17.70 -89.75 3.56
N PRO A 261 17.72 -88.42 3.73
CA PRO A 261 18.15 -87.80 4.99
C PRO A 261 17.20 -88.18 6.14
N VAL A 262 17.75 -88.34 7.35
CA VAL A 262 16.93 -88.61 8.54
C VAL A 262 16.05 -87.41 8.79
N SER A 263 14.74 -87.59 8.65
CA SER A 263 13.79 -86.52 8.91
C SER A 263 13.74 -86.21 10.41
N LYS A 264 13.75 -84.92 10.73
CA LYS A 264 13.48 -84.36 12.06
C LYS A 264 11.99 -84.08 12.30
N SER A 265 11.13 -84.42 11.35
CA SER A 265 9.73 -84.01 11.33
C SER A 265 8.76 -85.20 11.34
N ILE A 266 7.62 -85.04 12.00
CA ILE A 266 6.46 -85.93 11.90
C ILE A 266 5.26 -85.20 11.31
N ILE A 267 4.37 -85.95 10.67
CA ILE A 267 3.03 -85.49 10.30
C ILE A 267 2.01 -86.16 11.22
N VAL A 268 1.12 -85.35 11.77
CA VAL A 268 0.05 -85.73 12.68
C VAL A 268 -1.25 -85.50 11.94
N SER A 269 -1.98 -86.56 11.65
CA SER A 269 -3.26 -86.52 10.92
C SER A 269 -4.43 -86.91 11.82
N LYS A 270 -5.65 -86.53 11.41
CA LYS A 270 -6.89 -86.69 12.20
C LYS A 270 -6.92 -85.85 13.46
N ILE A 271 -6.30 -84.67 13.42
CA ILE A 271 -6.37 -83.69 14.50
C ILE A 271 -7.82 -83.19 14.59
N LYS A 272 -8.32 -82.98 15.81
CA LYS A 272 -9.70 -82.48 15.99
C LYS A 272 -9.80 -81.07 15.39
N PRO A 273 -10.83 -80.77 14.58
CA PRO A 273 -11.05 -79.42 14.06
C PRO A 273 -11.12 -78.39 15.20
N GLY A 274 -10.27 -77.37 15.14
CA GLY A 274 -10.16 -76.32 16.18
C GLY A 274 -9.08 -76.55 17.24
N THR A 275 -8.30 -77.64 17.16
CA THR A 275 -7.09 -77.81 18.00
C THR A 275 -6.07 -76.73 17.64
N THR A 276 -5.51 -76.05 18.64
CA THR A 276 -4.55 -74.96 18.40
C THR A 276 -3.12 -75.48 18.18
N ARG A 277 -2.27 -74.65 17.55
CA ARG A 277 -0.82 -74.92 17.36
C ARG A 277 -0.15 -75.25 18.69
N ASP A 278 -0.43 -74.42 19.69
CA ASP A 278 0.11 -74.58 21.05
C ASP A 278 -0.30 -75.91 21.68
N ALA A 279 -1.54 -76.38 21.48
CA ALA A 279 -1.99 -77.65 22.05
C ALA A 279 -1.22 -78.85 21.48
N VAL A 280 -0.89 -78.82 20.17
CA VAL A 280 -0.09 -79.85 19.52
C VAL A 280 1.38 -79.74 19.94
N MET A 281 1.92 -78.52 19.98
CA MET A 281 3.29 -78.26 20.43
C MET A 281 3.50 -78.75 21.87
N PHE A 282 2.67 -78.32 22.82
CA PHE A 282 2.76 -78.73 24.22
C PHE A 282 2.54 -80.23 24.43
N TYR A 283 1.80 -80.90 23.54
CA TYR A 283 1.63 -82.34 23.63
C TYR A 283 2.91 -83.09 23.25
N PHE A 284 3.50 -82.76 22.10
CA PHE A 284 4.71 -83.43 21.62
C PHE A 284 5.97 -83.01 22.37
N ASP A 285 6.01 -81.81 22.94
CA ASP A 285 7.13 -81.36 23.76
C ASP A 285 7.12 -81.90 25.21
N ASN A 286 6.18 -82.79 25.53
CA ASN A 286 6.05 -83.40 26.85
C ASN A 286 6.44 -84.88 26.83
N GLU A 287 7.66 -85.19 27.26
CA GLU A 287 8.24 -86.53 27.24
C GLU A 287 7.35 -87.59 27.92
N ARG A 288 6.65 -87.25 29.01
CA ARG A 288 5.75 -88.19 29.70
C ARG A 288 4.51 -88.53 28.86
N ARG A 289 4.03 -87.60 28.04
CA ARG A 289 2.81 -87.76 27.22
C ARG A 289 3.14 -88.36 25.85
N SER A 290 4.02 -87.72 25.08
CA SER A 290 4.37 -88.12 23.71
C SER A 290 5.51 -89.16 23.64
N GLY A 291 6.32 -89.27 24.69
CA GLY A 291 7.55 -90.07 24.65
C GLY A 291 8.75 -89.36 23.99
N VAL A 292 8.58 -88.09 23.61
CA VAL A 292 9.60 -87.25 22.96
C VAL A 292 9.55 -85.83 23.53
N THR A 293 10.59 -85.04 23.31
CA THR A 293 10.67 -83.61 23.70
C THR A 293 11.57 -82.87 22.71
N GLY A 294 11.61 -81.53 22.78
CA GLY A 294 12.40 -80.71 21.86
C GLY A 294 11.66 -80.44 20.57
N VAL A 295 10.40 -80.00 20.64
CA VAL A 295 9.65 -79.51 19.47
C VAL A 295 10.18 -78.12 19.09
N GLU A 296 10.66 -77.99 17.86
CA GLU A 296 11.18 -76.74 17.28
C GLU A 296 10.04 -75.94 16.65
N GLU A 297 9.20 -76.59 15.84
CA GLU A 297 8.11 -75.93 15.14
C GLU A 297 6.87 -76.83 14.99
N VAL A 298 5.68 -76.23 14.93
CA VAL A 298 4.43 -76.92 14.57
C VAL A 298 3.66 -76.14 13.51
N ASP A 299 3.56 -76.67 12.30
CA ASP A 299 2.68 -76.12 11.25
C ASP A 299 1.35 -76.87 11.23
N LEU A 300 0.22 -76.15 11.33
CA LEU A 300 -1.13 -76.75 11.37
C LEU A 300 -1.95 -76.39 10.14
N ASP A 301 -2.34 -77.40 9.39
CA ASP A 301 -3.34 -77.29 8.35
C ASP A 301 -4.73 -77.69 8.88
N ASN A 302 -5.44 -76.67 9.35
CA ASN A 302 -6.81 -76.80 9.85
C ASN A 302 -7.83 -77.21 8.78
N LYS A 303 -7.52 -77.07 7.48
CA LYS A 303 -8.45 -77.49 6.41
C LYS A 303 -8.43 -79.01 6.23
N ASN A 304 -7.24 -79.60 6.30
CA ASN A 304 -7.03 -81.03 6.13
C ASN A 304 -6.97 -81.81 7.45
N ASN A 305 -7.07 -81.12 8.60
CA ASN A 305 -6.97 -81.70 9.94
C ASN A 305 -5.62 -82.43 10.15
N THR A 306 -4.55 -81.83 9.63
CA THR A 306 -3.18 -82.33 9.69
C THR A 306 -2.25 -81.28 10.28
N GLY A 307 -1.15 -81.71 10.87
CA GLY A 307 -0.09 -80.82 11.33
C GLY A 307 1.28 -81.46 11.20
N ILE A 308 2.29 -80.66 10.88
CA ILE A 308 3.68 -81.06 10.83
C ILE A 308 4.35 -80.58 12.11
N VAL A 309 5.12 -81.46 12.77
CA VAL A 309 5.85 -81.15 13.99
C VAL A 309 7.33 -81.41 13.73
N ASP A 310 8.15 -80.37 13.79
CA ASP A 310 9.60 -80.40 13.63
C ASP A 310 10.25 -80.51 15.00
N PHE A 311 11.24 -81.41 15.14
CA PHE A 311 11.99 -81.64 16.37
C PHE A 311 13.45 -81.23 16.22
N VAL A 312 14.08 -80.88 17.34
CA VAL A 312 15.52 -80.61 17.40
C VAL A 312 16.33 -81.90 17.21
N ASP A 313 15.84 -83.02 17.76
CA ASP A 313 16.48 -84.34 17.69
C ASP A 313 15.95 -85.20 16.53
N CYS A 314 16.86 -85.79 15.75
CA CYS A 314 16.56 -86.66 14.62
C CYS A 314 16.07 -88.06 15.02
N GLU A 315 16.23 -88.50 16.28
CA GLU A 315 15.63 -89.73 16.79
C GLU A 315 14.17 -89.55 17.28
N ALA A 316 13.74 -88.31 17.55
CA ALA A 316 12.41 -88.02 18.07
C ALA A 316 11.27 -88.48 17.13
N PRO A 317 11.30 -88.26 15.81
CA PRO A 317 10.25 -88.75 14.90
C PRO A 317 10.04 -90.26 14.92
N ILE A 318 11.13 -91.03 15.01
CA ILE A 318 11.11 -92.49 15.08
C ILE A 318 10.47 -92.95 16.39
N THR A 319 10.81 -92.30 17.50
CA THR A 319 10.26 -92.60 18.83
C THR A 319 8.79 -92.22 18.93
N ALA A 320 8.40 -91.06 18.38
CA ALA A 320 7.02 -90.62 18.31
C ALA A 320 6.16 -91.64 17.53
N CYS A 321 6.61 -92.15 16.38
CA CYS A 321 5.80 -93.07 15.57
C CYS A 321 5.57 -94.46 16.21
N LYS A 322 6.34 -94.85 17.24
CA LYS A 322 6.18 -96.14 17.95
C LYS A 322 5.05 -96.14 18.97
N LYS A 323 4.49 -94.97 19.31
CA LYS A 323 3.47 -94.79 20.36
C LYS A 323 2.15 -94.34 19.75
N GLU A 324 1.04 -94.76 20.34
CA GLU A 324 -0.27 -94.17 20.03
C GLU A 324 -0.46 -92.84 20.78
N HIS A 325 -0.98 -91.83 20.07
CA HIS A 325 -1.12 -90.47 20.60
C HIS A 325 -2.59 -90.05 20.71
N LYS A 326 -2.90 -89.34 21.80
CA LYS A 326 -4.22 -88.75 22.06
C LYS A 326 -4.08 -87.27 22.42
N ILE A 327 -4.46 -86.41 21.50
CA ILE A 327 -4.44 -84.95 21.68
C ILE A 327 -5.87 -84.49 21.94
N GLU A 328 -6.08 -83.83 23.08
CA GLU A 328 -7.41 -83.35 23.53
C GLU A 328 -8.53 -84.42 23.50
N GLY A 329 -8.16 -85.68 23.75
CA GLY A 329 -9.09 -86.83 23.78
C GLY A 329 -9.33 -87.51 22.44
N SER A 330 -8.87 -86.93 21.32
CA SER A 330 -8.95 -87.55 19.99
C SER A 330 -7.69 -88.37 19.69
N VAL A 331 -7.86 -89.59 19.17
CA VAL A 331 -6.74 -90.42 18.69
C VAL A 331 -6.22 -89.83 17.38
N VAL A 332 -4.95 -89.44 17.37
CA VAL A 332 -4.28 -88.90 16.19
C VAL A 332 -3.34 -89.95 15.59
N LYS A 333 -3.15 -89.90 14.27
CA LYS A 333 -2.21 -90.79 13.57
C LYS A 333 -0.91 -90.03 13.31
N VAL A 334 0.22 -90.58 13.75
CA VAL A 334 1.55 -89.96 13.64
C VAL A 334 2.43 -90.79 12.71
N GLU A 335 3.02 -90.15 11.71
CA GLU A 335 3.92 -90.76 10.74
C GLU A 335 5.14 -89.84 10.50
N ILE A 336 6.26 -90.40 10.04
CA ILE A 336 7.44 -89.60 9.70
C ILE A 336 7.12 -88.72 8.49
N TYR A 337 7.36 -87.42 8.59
CA TYR A 337 7.16 -86.47 7.51
C TYR A 337 8.46 -86.31 6.73
N TYR A 338 8.49 -86.70 5.45
CA TYR A 338 9.67 -86.52 4.62
C TYR A 338 9.50 -85.26 3.76
N LYS A 339 10.25 -84.20 4.05
CA LYS A 339 10.19 -82.91 3.30
C LYS A 339 10.37 -83.10 1.79
N CYS A 340 11.15 -84.10 1.37
CA CYS A 340 11.41 -84.41 -0.05
C CYS A 340 10.21 -85.04 -0.81
N LEU A 341 9.11 -85.38 -0.13
CA LEU A 341 7.92 -86.00 -0.75
C LEU A 341 6.71 -85.05 -0.91
N GLY A 342 6.72 -83.84 -0.33
CA GLY A 342 5.56 -82.93 -0.37
C GLY A 342 4.50 -83.22 0.72
N GLY A 343 3.49 -82.35 0.81
CA GLY A 343 2.77 -81.98 2.04
C GLY A 343 1.57 -82.81 2.54
N THR A 344 1.10 -83.87 1.88
CA THR A 344 -0.08 -84.63 2.33
C THR A 344 0.11 -86.15 2.22
N ALA A 345 -0.32 -86.86 3.26
CA ALA A 345 -0.16 -88.29 3.39
C ALA A 345 -1.25 -89.07 2.62
N ALA A 346 -0.80 -89.94 1.71
CA ALA A 346 -1.31 -91.27 1.35
C ALA A 346 -2.84 -91.49 1.18
N GLY A 347 -3.28 -91.74 -0.06
CA GLY A 347 -4.48 -92.54 -0.34
C GLY A 347 -5.12 -92.37 -1.72
N ASP A 348 -5.15 -93.48 -2.48
CA ASP A 348 -5.94 -93.80 -3.69
C ASP A 348 -5.58 -93.14 -5.04
N GLY A 349 -5.20 -93.99 -6.00
CA GLY A 349 -4.77 -93.64 -7.36
C GLY A 349 -5.83 -93.01 -8.27
N PRO A 350 -5.41 -92.57 -9.48
CA PRO A 350 -6.14 -91.56 -10.24
C PRO A 350 -7.39 -92.12 -10.93
N LYS A 351 -8.57 -91.73 -10.40
CA LYS A 351 -9.80 -91.61 -11.20
C LYS A 351 -9.64 -90.40 -12.13
N PHE A 352 -10.15 -90.49 -13.37
CA PHE A 352 -10.09 -89.39 -14.35
C PHE A 352 -10.53 -88.06 -13.70
N LYS A 353 -9.54 -87.21 -13.43
CA LYS A 353 -9.73 -85.87 -12.90
C LYS A 353 -9.84 -84.95 -14.11
N PRO A 354 -10.88 -84.09 -14.21
CA PRO A 354 -10.85 -82.98 -15.16
C PRO A 354 -9.52 -82.24 -14.98
N LEU A 355 -8.89 -81.81 -16.07
CA LEU A 355 -7.69 -80.98 -15.97
C LEU A 355 -8.02 -79.78 -15.07
N ASP A 356 -7.15 -79.52 -14.10
CA ASP A 356 -7.35 -78.39 -13.20
C ASP A 356 -7.41 -77.10 -14.05
N PRO A 357 -8.30 -76.15 -13.70
CA PRO A 357 -8.47 -74.94 -14.49
C PRO A 357 -7.14 -74.21 -14.71
N LEU A 358 -6.83 -73.86 -15.96
CA LEU A 358 -5.59 -73.17 -16.29
C LEU A 358 -5.71 -71.71 -15.83
N SER A 359 -4.82 -71.31 -14.93
CA SER A 359 -4.68 -69.92 -14.49
C SER A 359 -3.71 -69.20 -15.42
N VAL A 360 -4.18 -68.18 -16.13
CA VAL A 360 -3.36 -67.38 -17.05
C VAL A 360 -3.29 -65.96 -16.52
N ASP A 361 -2.07 -65.52 -16.21
CA ASP A 361 -1.81 -64.13 -15.82
C ASP A 361 -1.71 -63.25 -17.07
N LEU A 362 -2.53 -62.21 -17.10
CA LEU A 362 -2.58 -61.19 -18.13
C LEU A 362 -2.39 -59.80 -17.51
N ASP A 363 -2.12 -58.79 -18.33
CA ASP A 363 -2.13 -57.41 -17.87
C ASP A 363 -3.52 -57.06 -17.27
N ILE A 364 -3.53 -56.52 -16.06
CA ILE A 364 -4.77 -56.20 -15.32
C ILE A 364 -5.70 -55.27 -16.09
N LYS A 365 -5.16 -54.37 -16.94
CA LYS A 365 -5.95 -53.49 -17.81
C LYS A 365 -6.61 -54.27 -18.93
N ILE A 366 -5.92 -55.25 -19.50
CA ILE A 366 -6.50 -56.15 -20.52
C ILE A 366 -7.63 -56.97 -19.90
N VAL A 367 -7.45 -57.48 -18.68
CA VAL A 367 -8.51 -58.21 -17.97
C VAL A 367 -9.71 -57.30 -17.65
N GLN A 368 -9.47 -56.05 -17.25
CA GLN A 368 -10.53 -55.05 -17.04
C GLN A 368 -11.34 -54.77 -18.31
N PHE A 369 -10.68 -54.64 -19.47
CA PHE A 369 -11.36 -54.51 -20.75
C PHE A 369 -12.21 -55.75 -21.08
N LEU A 370 -11.60 -56.93 -21.02
CA LEU A 370 -12.26 -58.19 -21.34
C LEU A 370 -13.43 -58.50 -20.40
N SER A 371 -13.34 -58.11 -19.13
CA SER A 371 -14.42 -58.32 -18.15
C SER A 371 -15.63 -57.40 -18.37
N ASN A 372 -15.45 -56.29 -19.09
CA ASN A 372 -16.49 -55.29 -19.32
C ASN A 372 -17.04 -55.30 -20.77
N SER A 373 -16.33 -55.90 -21.72
CA SER A 373 -16.79 -56.02 -23.12
C SER A 373 -17.41 -57.39 -23.39
N ASP A 374 -18.72 -57.46 -23.56
CA ASP A 374 -19.40 -58.72 -23.90
C ASP A 374 -18.99 -59.25 -25.29
N THR A 375 -18.72 -58.34 -26.23
CA THR A 375 -18.19 -58.72 -27.56
C THR A 375 -16.82 -59.41 -27.43
N ALA A 376 -15.91 -58.87 -26.62
CA ALA A 376 -14.59 -59.46 -26.45
C ALA A 376 -14.66 -60.80 -25.68
N LYS A 377 -15.55 -60.94 -24.70
CA LYS A 377 -15.80 -62.23 -24.00
C LYS A 377 -16.28 -63.31 -24.96
N GLU A 378 -17.20 -62.96 -25.85
CA GLU A 378 -17.71 -63.88 -26.87
C GLU A 378 -16.62 -64.26 -27.87
N GLU A 379 -15.81 -63.30 -28.32
CA GLU A 379 -14.71 -63.58 -29.25
C GLU A 379 -13.62 -64.47 -28.63
N VAL A 380 -13.22 -64.22 -27.38
CA VAL A 380 -12.27 -65.08 -26.66
C VAL A 380 -12.82 -66.50 -26.54
N ASN A 381 -14.07 -66.66 -26.09
CA ASN A 381 -14.68 -67.99 -25.97
C ASN A 381 -14.86 -68.68 -27.33
N LYS A 382 -15.13 -67.92 -28.40
CA LYS A 382 -15.19 -68.44 -29.78
C LYS A 382 -13.83 -68.95 -30.26
N VAL A 383 -12.74 -68.26 -29.91
CA VAL A 383 -11.36 -68.63 -30.24
C VAL A 383 -10.87 -69.82 -29.40
N LEU A 384 -11.37 -69.97 -28.16
CA LEU A 384 -11.07 -71.08 -27.25
C LEU A 384 -11.87 -72.37 -27.55
N LYS A 385 -13.09 -72.24 -28.09
CA LYS A 385 -14.00 -73.37 -28.35
C LYS A 385 -13.39 -74.53 -29.16
N PRO A 386 -12.60 -74.31 -30.24
CA PRO A 386 -11.93 -75.39 -30.97
C PRO A 386 -10.92 -76.19 -30.15
N TYR A 387 -10.41 -75.60 -29.06
CA TYR A 387 -9.44 -76.20 -28.15
C TYR A 387 -10.09 -76.85 -26.91
N ASN A 388 -11.43 -76.95 -26.88
CA ASN A 388 -12.20 -77.47 -25.74
C ASN A 388 -11.87 -76.73 -24.44
N ALA A 389 -11.86 -75.39 -24.53
CA ALA A 389 -11.64 -74.49 -23.42
C ALA A 389 -12.71 -73.40 -23.41
N CYS A 390 -13.07 -72.91 -22.23
CA CYS A 390 -13.90 -71.72 -22.07
C CYS A 390 -13.52 -70.95 -20.81
N ILE A 391 -13.94 -69.69 -20.75
CA ILE A 391 -13.85 -68.85 -19.55
C ILE A 391 -15.29 -68.58 -19.11
N PRO A 392 -15.83 -69.40 -18.19
CA PRO A 392 -17.23 -69.29 -17.78
C PRO A 392 -17.45 -68.15 -16.77
N LYS A 393 -16.41 -67.80 -16.01
CA LYS A 393 -16.43 -66.70 -15.05
C LYS A 393 -15.28 -65.76 -15.31
N TRP A 394 -15.62 -64.53 -15.67
CA TRP A 394 -14.65 -63.46 -15.79
C TRP A 394 -14.37 -62.85 -14.41
N PRO A 395 -13.11 -62.60 -14.04
CA PRO A 395 -12.79 -61.94 -12.78
C PRO A 395 -13.41 -60.53 -12.75
N ALA A 396 -13.79 -60.03 -11.59
CA ALA A 396 -14.45 -58.72 -11.44
C ALA A 396 -13.52 -57.50 -11.65
N GLY A 397 -12.54 -57.60 -12.57
CA GLY A 397 -11.61 -56.52 -12.94
C GLY A 397 -10.52 -56.18 -11.92
N LYS A 398 -10.36 -56.97 -10.84
CA LYS A 398 -9.35 -56.77 -9.77
C LYS A 398 -8.22 -57.81 -9.75
N SER A 399 -8.35 -58.87 -10.54
CA SER A 399 -7.34 -59.92 -10.66
C SER A 399 -6.73 -59.84 -12.06
N ALA A 400 -5.41 -59.98 -12.14
CA ALA A 400 -4.68 -60.15 -13.40
C ALA A 400 -4.83 -61.58 -13.97
N THR A 401 -5.26 -62.51 -13.13
CA THR A 401 -5.41 -63.92 -13.49
C THR A 401 -6.82 -64.22 -14.00
N ILE A 402 -6.91 -64.79 -15.20
CA ILE A 402 -8.13 -65.41 -15.72
C ILE A 402 -8.07 -66.93 -15.56
N THR A 403 -9.21 -67.54 -15.26
CA THR A 403 -9.32 -68.99 -15.09
C THR A 403 -10.00 -69.58 -16.33
N VAL A 404 -9.26 -70.43 -17.05
CA VAL A 404 -9.76 -71.12 -18.24
C VAL A 404 -10.11 -72.55 -17.85
N GLU A 405 -11.37 -72.92 -18.02
CA GLU A 405 -11.86 -74.25 -17.70
C GLU A 405 -11.76 -75.18 -18.92
N CYS A 406 -11.34 -76.42 -18.66
CA CYS A 406 -11.31 -77.47 -19.66
C CYS A 406 -12.72 -78.05 -19.88
N THR A 407 -13.17 -78.11 -21.13
CA THR A 407 -14.46 -78.71 -21.48
C THR A 407 -14.32 -80.12 -22.08
N LEU A 408 -13.12 -80.72 -22.00
CA LEU A 408 -12.87 -82.09 -22.44
C LEU A 408 -13.64 -83.09 -21.57
N THR A 409 -14.35 -84.00 -22.22
CA THR A 409 -15.00 -85.14 -21.58
C THR A 409 -14.32 -86.44 -21.97
N ALA A 410 -14.55 -87.51 -21.19
CA ALA A 410 -14.00 -88.84 -21.48
C ALA A 410 -14.41 -89.39 -22.87
N ASP A 411 -15.52 -88.89 -23.43
CA ASP A 411 -16.08 -89.29 -24.72
C ASP A 411 -15.53 -88.48 -25.91
N THR A 412 -14.67 -87.48 -25.65
CA THR A 412 -14.11 -86.62 -26.70
C THR A 412 -13.11 -87.40 -27.56
N LYS A 413 -13.27 -87.37 -28.88
CA LYS A 413 -12.38 -88.07 -29.82
C LYS A 413 -10.93 -87.58 -29.65
N ASP A 414 -9.97 -88.52 -29.54
CA ASP A 414 -8.55 -88.24 -29.27
C ASP A 414 -8.24 -87.54 -27.92
N CYS A 415 -9.16 -87.62 -26.93
CA CYS A 415 -9.02 -87.00 -25.60
C CYS A 415 -7.64 -87.23 -24.94
N LYS A 416 -7.08 -88.44 -24.97
CA LYS A 416 -5.74 -88.75 -24.40
C LYS A 416 -4.57 -88.02 -25.08
N LYS A 417 -4.71 -87.57 -26.32
CA LYS A 417 -3.72 -86.75 -27.03
C LYS A 417 -3.93 -85.27 -26.73
N LEU A 418 -5.19 -84.81 -26.77
CA LEU A 418 -5.56 -83.42 -26.48
C LEU A 418 -5.21 -83.01 -25.06
N VAL A 419 -5.45 -83.87 -24.05
CA VAL A 419 -5.07 -83.63 -22.65
C VAL A 419 -3.58 -83.34 -22.48
N LYS A 420 -2.70 -83.90 -23.32
CA LYS A 420 -1.24 -83.70 -23.20
C LYS A 420 -0.75 -82.35 -23.72
N THR A 421 -1.47 -81.73 -24.66
CA THR A 421 -1.08 -80.46 -25.28
C THR A 421 -2.04 -79.32 -24.94
N TRP A 422 -3.10 -79.60 -24.17
CA TRP A 422 -4.20 -78.66 -23.91
C TRP A 422 -3.72 -77.34 -23.29
N GLU A 423 -2.89 -77.38 -22.26
CA GLU A 423 -2.37 -76.17 -21.61
C GLU A 423 -1.51 -75.32 -22.56
N ASP A 424 -0.62 -75.96 -23.33
CA ASP A 424 0.25 -75.30 -24.29
C ASP A 424 -0.54 -74.70 -25.47
N ASP A 425 -1.54 -75.43 -25.99
CA ASP A 425 -2.35 -75.02 -27.13
C ASP A 425 -3.30 -73.88 -26.74
N VAL A 426 -3.95 -73.98 -25.57
CA VAL A 426 -4.79 -72.92 -25.00
C VAL A 426 -3.93 -71.69 -24.64
N GLY A 427 -2.76 -71.90 -24.05
CA GLY A 427 -1.82 -70.83 -23.71
C GLY A 427 -1.32 -70.08 -24.94
N LYS A 428 -0.95 -70.77 -26.03
CA LYS A 428 -0.58 -70.15 -27.32
C LYS A 428 -1.75 -69.41 -27.96
N CYS A 429 -2.94 -69.99 -27.90
CA CYS A 429 -4.17 -69.40 -28.43
C CYS A 429 -4.50 -68.07 -27.72
N LEU A 430 -4.46 -68.05 -26.39
CA LEU A 430 -4.68 -66.84 -25.59
C LEU A 430 -3.59 -65.80 -25.82
N LYS A 431 -2.31 -66.18 -25.87
CA LYS A 431 -1.22 -65.26 -26.21
C LYS A 431 -1.42 -64.61 -27.58
N THR A 432 -1.89 -65.37 -28.57
CA THR A 432 -2.18 -64.87 -29.91
C THR A 432 -3.36 -63.90 -29.91
N PHE A 433 -4.43 -64.21 -29.18
CA PHE A 433 -5.58 -63.30 -29.04
C PHE A 433 -5.21 -62.02 -28.29
N VAL A 434 -4.50 -62.13 -27.17
CA VAL A 434 -4.06 -60.97 -26.36
C VAL A 434 -3.15 -60.06 -27.18
N ALA A 435 -2.34 -60.59 -28.10
CA ALA A 435 -1.53 -59.79 -29.02
C ALA A 435 -2.36 -58.90 -29.99
N THR A 436 -3.67 -59.16 -30.17
CA THR A 436 -4.58 -58.30 -30.94
C THR A 436 -5.06 -57.09 -30.13
N LEU A 437 -4.94 -57.15 -28.81
CA LEU A 437 -5.30 -56.08 -27.89
C LEU A 437 -4.09 -55.18 -27.62
N HIS A 438 -4.39 -53.93 -27.28
CA HIS A 438 -3.39 -52.94 -26.95
C HIS A 438 -3.85 -52.13 -25.74
N VAL A 439 -2.90 -51.76 -24.89
CA VAL A 439 -3.10 -50.82 -23.79
C VAL A 439 -2.17 -49.65 -24.05
N GLU A 440 -2.74 -48.46 -24.17
CA GLU A 440 -2.00 -47.22 -24.34
C GLU A 440 -2.18 -46.33 -23.12
N LYS A 441 -1.05 -45.86 -22.58
CA LYS A 441 -0.98 -44.98 -21.41
C LYS A 441 -0.76 -43.53 -21.85
N CYS A 442 -1.57 -42.62 -21.34
CA CYS A 442 -1.43 -41.18 -21.52
C CYS A 442 -1.23 -40.50 -20.17
N GLU A 443 -0.06 -39.89 -19.99
CA GLU A 443 0.30 -39.11 -18.79
C GLU A 443 0.01 -37.62 -19.00
N MET A 444 -0.35 -36.90 -17.94
CA MET A 444 -0.56 -35.46 -18.01
C MET A 444 -0.19 -34.72 -16.72
N LEU A 445 0.01 -33.42 -16.83
CA LEU A 445 0.25 -32.54 -15.69
C LEU A 445 -0.98 -32.49 -14.77
N GLN A 446 -0.75 -32.44 -13.46
CA GLN A 446 -1.79 -32.32 -12.43
C GLN A 446 -2.80 -31.21 -12.72
N ASP A 447 -2.33 -30.04 -13.19
CA ASP A 447 -3.17 -28.88 -13.49
C ASP A 447 -4.12 -29.11 -14.67
N ALA A 448 -3.79 -30.06 -15.57
CA ALA A 448 -4.59 -30.40 -16.75
C ALA A 448 -5.65 -31.48 -16.49
N TRP A 449 -5.59 -32.17 -15.34
CA TRP A 449 -6.46 -33.31 -15.05
C TRP A 449 -7.95 -32.99 -15.14
N THR A 450 -8.44 -32.02 -14.35
CA THR A 450 -9.88 -31.72 -14.28
C THR A 450 -10.45 -31.25 -15.63
N PRO A 451 -9.83 -30.28 -16.34
CA PRO A 451 -10.36 -29.84 -17.63
C PRO A 451 -10.29 -30.91 -18.73
N VAL A 452 -9.27 -31.78 -18.72
CA VAL A 452 -9.18 -32.91 -19.66
C VAL A 452 -10.29 -33.91 -19.39
N ILE A 453 -10.53 -34.31 -18.13
CA ILE A 453 -11.61 -35.25 -17.79
C ILE A 453 -12.98 -34.70 -18.15
N ASP A 454 -13.23 -33.40 -17.94
CA ASP A 454 -14.51 -32.77 -18.33
C ASP A 454 -14.70 -32.75 -19.85
N LYS A 455 -13.66 -32.46 -20.64
CA LYS A 455 -13.72 -32.56 -22.10
C LYS A 455 -13.89 -34.03 -22.56
N LEU A 456 -13.24 -34.99 -21.91
CA LEU A 456 -13.36 -36.41 -22.23
C LEU A 456 -14.75 -36.99 -22.00
N ARG A 457 -15.54 -36.45 -21.06
CA ARG A 457 -16.96 -36.83 -20.90
C ARG A 457 -17.81 -36.55 -22.14
N SER A 458 -17.37 -35.63 -23.00
CA SER A 458 -18.06 -35.29 -24.25
C SER A 458 -17.55 -36.05 -25.48
N VAL A 459 -16.47 -36.84 -25.34
CA VAL A 459 -15.94 -37.65 -26.43
C VAL A 459 -16.85 -38.85 -26.66
N ASN A 460 -17.42 -38.95 -27.87
CA ASN A 460 -18.24 -40.08 -28.25
C ASN A 460 -17.34 -41.26 -28.67
N ILE A 461 -17.38 -42.34 -27.91
CA ILE A 461 -16.62 -43.56 -28.23
C ILE A 461 -17.42 -44.36 -29.26
N ASP A 462 -16.96 -44.35 -30.51
CA ASP A 462 -17.54 -45.16 -31.58
C ASP A 462 -17.26 -46.64 -31.29
N LYS A 463 -18.29 -47.36 -30.83
CA LYS A 463 -18.28 -48.78 -30.38
C LYS A 463 -17.55 -49.00 -29.03
N PRO A 464 -18.22 -48.69 -27.90
CA PRO A 464 -17.65 -48.84 -26.55
C PRO A 464 -17.28 -50.29 -26.20
N ASP A 465 -17.86 -51.27 -26.89
CA ASP A 465 -17.52 -52.70 -26.71
C ASP A 465 -16.16 -53.08 -27.31
N LEU A 466 -15.54 -52.23 -28.15
CA LEU A 466 -14.25 -52.53 -28.81
C LEU A 466 -13.07 -51.77 -28.21
N VAL A 467 -13.33 -50.70 -27.46
CA VAL A 467 -12.32 -49.88 -26.80
C VAL A 467 -12.91 -49.25 -25.54
N ALA A 468 -12.19 -49.37 -24.43
CA ALA A 468 -12.54 -48.77 -23.15
C ALA A 468 -11.50 -47.74 -22.72
N LEU A 469 -11.97 -46.74 -21.97
CA LEU A 469 -11.17 -45.70 -21.37
C LEU A 469 -11.29 -45.82 -19.85
N SER A 470 -10.15 -45.94 -19.16
CA SER A 470 -10.05 -45.97 -17.71
C SER A 470 -9.23 -44.78 -17.23
N VAL A 471 -9.67 -44.14 -16.15
CA VAL A 471 -9.03 -42.94 -15.60
C VAL A 471 -8.57 -43.20 -14.17
N GLU A 472 -7.30 -42.93 -13.89
CA GLU A 472 -6.70 -43.13 -12.56
C GLU A 472 -6.33 -41.79 -11.93
N LYS A 473 -7.20 -41.30 -11.04
CA LYS A 473 -7.06 -39.99 -10.41
C LYS A 473 -5.81 -39.85 -9.53
N LYS A 474 -5.28 -40.95 -8.98
CA LYS A 474 -4.12 -40.91 -8.07
C LYS A 474 -2.83 -40.58 -8.82
N GLU A 475 -2.64 -41.17 -10.00
CA GLU A 475 -1.43 -41.03 -10.80
C GLU A 475 -1.57 -40.00 -11.95
N PHE A 476 -2.76 -39.43 -12.14
CA PHE A 476 -3.10 -38.55 -13.26
C PHE A 476 -2.93 -39.21 -14.64
N GLU A 477 -3.28 -40.49 -14.71
CA GLU A 477 -3.09 -41.33 -15.89
C GLU A 477 -4.41 -41.72 -16.54
N ILE A 478 -4.41 -41.76 -17.87
CA ILE A 478 -5.52 -42.27 -18.68
C ILE A 478 -5.05 -43.48 -19.46
N TYR A 479 -5.78 -44.58 -19.30
CA TYR A 479 -5.53 -45.85 -19.98
C TYR A 479 -6.59 -46.06 -21.05
N ILE A 480 -6.14 -46.32 -22.28
CA ILE A 480 -6.99 -46.68 -23.42
C ILE A 480 -6.70 -48.13 -23.74
N MET A 481 -7.71 -48.99 -23.64
CA MET A 481 -7.56 -50.44 -23.72
C MET A 481 -8.58 -51.04 -24.69
N GLY A 482 -8.16 -51.95 -25.56
CA GLY A 482 -9.06 -52.56 -26.55
C GLY A 482 -8.30 -53.09 -27.76
N TYR A 483 -8.98 -53.24 -28.89
CA TYR A 483 -8.31 -53.68 -30.13
C TYR A 483 -7.36 -52.61 -30.66
N LYS A 484 -6.18 -53.04 -31.13
CA LYS A 484 -5.06 -52.15 -31.51
C LYS A 484 -5.46 -50.98 -32.42
N LYS A 485 -6.33 -51.21 -33.40
CA LYS A 485 -6.79 -50.17 -34.34
C LYS A 485 -7.61 -49.08 -33.62
N GLN A 486 -8.60 -49.49 -32.83
CA GLN A 486 -9.51 -48.59 -32.11
C GLN A 486 -8.79 -47.83 -31.00
N VAL A 487 -7.86 -48.48 -30.28
CA VAL A 487 -7.00 -47.83 -29.28
C VAL A 487 -6.17 -46.71 -29.93
N THR A 488 -5.57 -46.98 -31.09
CA THR A 488 -4.77 -45.98 -31.82
C THR A 488 -5.61 -44.77 -32.26
N ASP A 489 -6.84 -45.01 -32.74
CA ASP A 489 -7.73 -43.94 -33.22
C ASP A 489 -8.24 -43.07 -32.05
N LEU A 490 -8.65 -43.69 -30.93
CA LEU A 490 -9.09 -42.98 -29.74
C LEU A 490 -7.92 -42.25 -29.05
N SER A 491 -6.73 -42.86 -29.01
CA SER A 491 -5.52 -42.24 -28.46
C SER A 491 -5.17 -40.93 -29.15
N LYS A 492 -5.26 -40.86 -30.49
CA LYS A 492 -5.04 -39.60 -31.22
C LYS A 492 -5.98 -38.50 -30.76
N GLN A 493 -7.25 -38.81 -30.52
CA GLN A 493 -8.23 -37.84 -30.03
C GLN A 493 -7.91 -37.40 -28.60
N VAL A 494 -7.63 -38.35 -27.70
CA VAL A 494 -7.28 -38.07 -26.31
C VAL A 494 -6.00 -37.23 -26.21
N LYS A 495 -4.95 -37.57 -26.98
CA LYS A 495 -3.71 -36.79 -27.03
C LYS A 495 -3.91 -35.38 -27.60
N SER A 496 -4.79 -35.19 -28.58
CA SER A 496 -5.16 -33.86 -29.08
C SER A 496 -5.79 -33.01 -27.98
N ILE A 497 -6.74 -33.57 -27.23
CA ILE A 497 -7.40 -32.88 -26.10
C ILE A 497 -6.38 -32.52 -25.02
N ILE A 498 -5.48 -33.44 -24.66
CA ILE A 498 -4.41 -33.19 -23.68
C ILE A 498 -3.51 -32.03 -24.15
N SER A 499 -3.11 -32.04 -25.43
CA SER A 499 -2.26 -31.00 -26.02
C SER A 499 -2.95 -29.62 -26.02
N GLU A 500 -4.21 -29.56 -26.44
CA GLU A 500 -5.00 -28.32 -26.42
C GLU A 500 -5.15 -27.75 -25.01
N VAL A 501 -5.53 -28.59 -24.04
CA VAL A 501 -5.71 -28.17 -22.64
C VAL A 501 -4.38 -27.76 -22.01
N SER A 502 -3.31 -28.51 -22.24
CA SER A 502 -1.97 -28.19 -21.73
C SER A 502 -1.48 -26.86 -22.31
N THR A 503 -1.71 -26.62 -23.59
CA THR A 503 -1.38 -25.35 -24.26
C THR A 503 -2.18 -24.18 -23.66
N GLU A 504 -3.47 -24.37 -23.37
CA GLU A 504 -4.30 -23.35 -22.70
C GLU A 504 -3.81 -23.06 -21.27
N ILE A 505 -3.40 -24.08 -20.53
CA ILE A 505 -2.87 -23.93 -19.16
C ILE A 505 -1.53 -23.22 -19.18
N GLU A 506 -0.64 -23.58 -20.10
CA GLU A 506 0.67 -22.94 -20.23
C GLU A 506 0.53 -21.48 -20.66
N LYS A 507 -0.39 -21.17 -21.59
CA LYS A 507 -0.78 -19.78 -21.89
C LYS A 507 -1.29 -19.03 -20.67
N LYS A 508 -2.15 -19.65 -19.84
CA LYS A 508 -2.64 -19.03 -18.60
C LYS A 508 -1.53 -18.83 -17.56
N LYS A 509 -0.57 -19.75 -17.44
CA LYS A 509 0.60 -19.59 -16.55
C LYS A 509 1.53 -18.46 -16.99
N GLN A 510 1.62 -18.20 -18.28
CA GLN A 510 2.39 -17.09 -18.85
C GLN A 510 1.65 -15.74 -18.81
N GLN A 511 0.36 -15.74 -18.44
CA GLN A 511 -0.38 -14.50 -18.23
C GLN A 511 0.05 -13.88 -16.90
N VAL A 512 0.54 -12.65 -16.97
CA VAL A 512 0.88 -11.84 -15.81
C VAL A 512 -0.18 -10.76 -15.65
N LYS A 513 -0.47 -10.41 -14.39
CA LYS A 513 -1.32 -9.29 -14.03
C LYS A 513 -0.48 -8.25 -13.32
N GLU A 514 -0.21 -7.15 -14.00
CA GLU A 514 0.59 -6.05 -13.47
C GLU A 514 -0.23 -4.78 -13.33
N LYS A 515 0.18 -3.94 -12.38
CA LYS A 515 -0.45 -2.65 -12.11
C LYS A 515 0.59 -1.55 -12.21
N ALA A 516 0.23 -0.43 -12.81
CA ALA A 516 1.02 0.79 -12.82
C ALA A 516 0.23 1.89 -12.10
N SER A 517 0.79 2.41 -11.00
CA SER A 517 0.24 3.59 -10.32
C SER A 517 0.76 4.84 -11.00
N LEU A 518 -0.15 5.75 -11.34
CA LEU A 518 0.14 6.96 -12.10
C LEU A 518 -0.53 8.17 -11.43
N LYS A 519 -0.13 9.38 -11.82
CA LYS A 519 -0.82 10.61 -11.39
C LYS A 519 -2.20 10.71 -12.06
N TYR A 520 -3.12 11.44 -11.43
CA TYR A 520 -4.48 11.67 -11.95
C TYR A 520 -4.50 12.14 -13.40
N HIS A 521 -3.73 13.18 -13.72
CA HIS A 521 -3.67 13.71 -15.09
C HIS A 521 -3.16 12.67 -16.12
N GLN A 522 -2.31 11.72 -15.72
CA GLN A 522 -1.79 10.68 -16.61
C GLN A 522 -2.87 9.63 -16.92
N VAL A 523 -3.59 9.13 -15.90
CA VAL A 523 -4.64 8.12 -16.09
C VAL A 523 -5.78 8.69 -16.94
N VAL A 524 -6.22 9.91 -16.65
CA VAL A 524 -7.33 10.55 -17.39
C VAL A 524 -6.95 10.79 -18.86
N ILE A 525 -5.72 11.22 -19.16
CA ILE A 525 -5.29 11.39 -20.55
C ILE A 525 -5.27 10.05 -21.30
N LEU A 526 -4.79 8.97 -20.67
CA LEU A 526 -4.80 7.64 -21.27
C LEU A 526 -6.23 7.18 -21.60
N VAL A 527 -7.19 7.41 -20.71
CA VAL A 527 -8.61 7.11 -20.94
C VAL A 527 -9.19 7.96 -22.08
N LEU A 528 -8.95 9.28 -22.08
CA LEU A 528 -9.44 10.19 -23.12
C LEU A 528 -8.87 9.87 -24.52
N ARG A 529 -7.66 9.29 -24.58
CA ARG A 529 -7.03 8.85 -25.83
C ARG A 529 -7.40 7.44 -26.24
N ASP A 530 -8.33 6.80 -25.52
CA ASP A 530 -8.75 5.42 -25.78
C ASP A 530 -7.58 4.42 -25.71
N PHE A 531 -6.58 4.70 -24.86
CA PHE A 531 -5.38 3.87 -24.74
C PHE A 531 -5.72 2.41 -24.40
N PRO A 532 -6.54 2.10 -23.38
CA PRO A 532 -6.85 0.70 -23.05
C PRO A 532 -7.39 -0.07 -24.26
N ASN A 533 -8.35 0.50 -24.99
CA ASN A 533 -8.94 -0.15 -26.17
C ASN A 533 -7.95 -0.25 -27.34
N LYS A 534 -7.07 0.73 -27.55
CA LYS A 534 -5.98 0.64 -28.56
C LYS A 534 -5.03 -0.51 -28.27
N MET A 535 -4.70 -0.73 -26.99
CA MET A 535 -3.82 -1.81 -26.58
C MET A 535 -4.49 -3.17 -26.72
N ILE A 536 -5.76 -3.29 -26.30
CA ILE A 536 -6.57 -4.50 -26.50
C ILE A 536 -6.68 -4.84 -28.00
N LYS A 537 -6.83 -3.85 -28.88
CA LYS A 537 -6.84 -4.06 -30.34
C LYS A 537 -5.48 -4.48 -30.91
N SER A 538 -4.39 -4.02 -30.31
CA SER A 538 -3.03 -4.29 -30.80
C SER A 538 -2.48 -5.64 -30.35
N TYR A 539 -2.96 -6.16 -29.21
CA TYR A 539 -2.50 -7.41 -28.62
C TYR A 539 -3.69 -8.31 -28.26
N LYS A 540 -3.86 -9.41 -28.99
CA LYS A 540 -5.06 -10.26 -28.99
C LYS A 540 -5.47 -10.82 -27.62
N GLU A 541 -4.51 -11.09 -26.75
CA GLU A 541 -4.72 -11.70 -25.42
C GLU A 541 -4.51 -10.71 -24.27
N LEU A 542 -4.30 -9.42 -24.57
CA LEU A 542 -4.07 -8.38 -23.56
C LEU A 542 -5.39 -7.72 -23.16
N LYS A 543 -5.66 -7.70 -21.85
CA LYS A 543 -6.67 -6.85 -21.24
C LYS A 543 -5.97 -5.67 -20.57
N VAL A 544 -6.48 -4.48 -20.82
CA VAL A 544 -6.02 -3.24 -20.17
C VAL A 544 -7.23 -2.53 -19.59
N GLU A 545 -7.13 -2.16 -18.32
CA GLU A 545 -8.17 -1.42 -17.62
C GLU A 545 -7.52 -0.21 -16.93
N ALA A 546 -8.09 0.98 -17.12
CA ALA A 546 -7.63 2.19 -16.47
C ALA A 546 -8.68 2.66 -15.48
N ASP A 547 -8.33 2.62 -14.19
CA ASP A 547 -9.20 3.03 -13.09
C ASP A 547 -8.81 4.44 -12.65
N CYS A 548 -9.67 5.41 -12.98
CA CYS A 548 -9.48 6.82 -12.66
C CYS A 548 -9.64 7.12 -11.16
N ASP A 549 -10.38 6.30 -10.41
CA ASP A 549 -10.64 6.52 -8.99
C ASP A 549 -9.48 5.99 -8.15
N ARG A 550 -8.94 4.82 -8.54
CA ARG A 550 -7.78 4.20 -7.88
C ARG A 550 -6.43 4.69 -8.41
N LEU A 551 -6.43 5.49 -9.48
CA LEU A 551 -5.22 6.02 -10.13
C LEU A 551 -4.26 4.92 -10.61
N VAL A 552 -4.83 3.81 -11.11
CA VAL A 552 -4.08 2.62 -11.50
C VAL A 552 -4.51 2.15 -12.88
N VAL A 553 -3.52 1.81 -13.72
CA VAL A 553 -3.74 1.06 -14.96
C VAL A 553 -3.32 -0.39 -14.72
N THR A 554 -4.25 -1.30 -14.94
CA THR A 554 -4.05 -2.75 -14.79
C THR A 554 -3.89 -3.38 -16.17
N PHE A 555 -2.85 -4.20 -16.31
CA PHE A 555 -2.54 -4.96 -17.50
C PHE A 555 -2.62 -6.45 -17.16
N GLU A 556 -3.36 -7.23 -17.95
CA GLU A 556 -3.51 -8.66 -17.77
C GLU A 556 -3.35 -9.34 -19.13
N GLY A 557 -2.34 -10.20 -19.28
CA GLY A 557 -2.03 -10.85 -20.56
C GLY A 557 -0.65 -11.47 -20.55
N LEU A 558 -0.15 -11.92 -21.70
CA LEU A 558 1.20 -12.51 -21.79
C LEU A 558 2.28 -11.49 -21.36
N GLY A 559 3.27 -11.94 -20.58
CA GLY A 559 4.31 -11.05 -20.02
C GLY A 559 5.01 -10.14 -21.05
N LYS A 560 5.31 -10.65 -22.25
CA LYS A 560 5.89 -9.86 -23.35
C LYS A 560 4.97 -8.73 -23.83
N ASP A 561 3.66 -8.99 -23.91
CA ASP A 561 2.67 -8.04 -24.41
C ASP A 561 2.34 -7.00 -23.33
N VAL A 562 2.28 -7.44 -22.07
CA VAL A 562 2.15 -6.54 -20.90
C VAL A 562 3.33 -5.57 -20.82
N MET A 563 4.56 -6.05 -20.96
CA MET A 563 5.75 -5.19 -20.96
C MET A 563 5.77 -4.22 -22.14
N ALA A 564 5.49 -4.70 -23.35
CA ALA A 564 5.38 -3.83 -24.53
C ALA A 564 4.27 -2.79 -24.37
N ALA A 565 3.17 -3.15 -23.69
CA ALA A 565 2.08 -2.24 -23.44
C ALA A 565 2.41 -1.17 -22.40
N LYS A 566 3.09 -1.54 -21.32
CA LYS A 566 3.58 -0.60 -20.31
C LYS A 566 4.60 0.37 -20.90
N LEU A 567 5.51 -0.09 -21.77
CA LEU A 567 6.46 0.80 -22.45
C LEU A 567 5.74 1.86 -23.29
N LYS A 568 4.79 1.46 -24.15
CA LYS A 568 3.97 2.41 -24.92
C LYS A 568 3.19 3.38 -24.02
N MET A 569 2.66 2.90 -22.90
CA MET A 569 1.99 3.77 -21.93
C MET A 569 2.95 4.85 -21.39
N PHE A 570 4.16 4.46 -20.98
CA PHE A 570 5.15 5.40 -20.45
C PHE A 570 5.64 6.38 -21.53
N GLU A 571 5.84 5.92 -22.77
CA GLU A 571 6.14 6.78 -23.91
C GLU A 571 5.04 7.84 -24.14
N GLU A 572 3.75 7.46 -24.06
CA GLU A 572 2.65 8.42 -24.24
C GLU A 572 2.55 9.48 -23.13
N ILE A 573 2.93 9.14 -21.90
CA ILE A 573 2.80 10.05 -20.75
C ILE A 573 4.08 10.81 -20.40
N GLN A 574 5.24 10.38 -20.92
CA GLN A 574 6.54 11.02 -20.66
C GLN A 574 6.62 12.44 -21.23
N ASP A 575 6.05 12.66 -22.41
CA ASP A 575 6.11 13.93 -23.14
C ASP A 575 4.89 14.84 -22.89
N LEU A 576 4.12 14.60 -21.83
CA LEU A 576 2.97 15.45 -21.50
C LEU A 576 3.43 16.88 -21.21
N ALA A 577 2.96 17.80 -22.03
CA ALA A 577 3.14 19.22 -21.81
C ALA A 577 2.37 19.65 -20.57
N CYS A 578 3.07 20.36 -19.69
CA CYS A 578 2.57 20.89 -18.44
C CYS A 578 2.65 22.43 -18.51
N VAL A 579 1.50 23.11 -18.49
CA VAL A 579 1.44 24.57 -18.59
C VAL A 579 0.65 25.14 -17.41
N PRO A 580 1.28 25.90 -16.50
CA PRO A 580 0.59 26.55 -15.40
C PRO A 580 -0.25 27.73 -15.90
N MET A 581 -1.48 27.86 -15.41
CA MET A 581 -2.39 28.96 -15.74
C MET A 581 -2.33 30.12 -14.72
N GLY A 582 -1.69 29.90 -13.56
CA GLY A 582 -1.59 30.85 -12.45
C GLY A 582 -2.52 30.48 -11.28
N PRO A 583 -2.56 31.30 -10.21
CA PRO A 583 -3.42 31.07 -9.05
C PRO A 583 -4.88 31.42 -9.37
N LEU A 584 -5.81 30.63 -8.83
CA LEU A 584 -7.25 30.88 -8.86
C LEU A 584 -7.75 31.32 -7.48
N SER A 585 -8.88 32.05 -7.45
CA SER A 585 -9.56 32.33 -6.18
C SER A 585 -10.09 31.03 -5.55
N LYS A 586 -10.26 31.02 -4.23
CA LYS A 586 -10.79 29.84 -3.52
C LYS A 586 -12.17 29.45 -4.04
N GLN A 587 -13.03 30.44 -4.27
CA GLN A 587 -14.39 30.24 -4.76
C GLN A 587 -14.39 29.66 -6.18
N MET A 588 -13.47 30.11 -7.05
CA MET A 588 -13.32 29.59 -8.40
C MET A 588 -12.83 28.13 -8.42
N ILE A 589 -11.95 27.76 -7.48
CA ILE A 589 -11.49 26.38 -7.31
C ILE A 589 -12.67 25.48 -6.96
N GLU A 590 -13.43 25.81 -5.91
CA GLU A 590 -14.62 25.06 -5.49
C GLU A 590 -15.65 24.93 -6.62
N PHE A 591 -15.83 25.99 -7.41
CA PHE A 591 -16.75 25.98 -8.56
C PHE A 591 -16.27 25.08 -9.71
N VAL A 592 -14.98 25.12 -10.06
CA VAL A 592 -14.43 24.28 -11.14
C VAL A 592 -14.33 22.81 -10.73
N GLU A 593 -14.12 22.53 -9.44
CA GLU A 593 -14.09 21.17 -8.88
C GLU A 593 -15.49 20.53 -8.80
N SER A 594 -16.57 21.32 -8.88
CA SER A 594 -17.92 20.78 -9.03
C SER A 594 -18.01 19.85 -10.25
N SER A 595 -18.59 18.67 -10.06
CA SER A 595 -18.74 17.67 -11.11
C SER A 595 -19.49 18.21 -12.33
N GLU A 596 -20.47 19.09 -12.12
CA GLU A 596 -21.27 19.69 -13.18
C GLU A 596 -20.43 20.60 -14.08
N VAL A 597 -19.61 21.47 -13.46
CA VAL A 597 -18.74 22.43 -14.16
C VAL A 597 -17.57 21.71 -14.84
N SER A 598 -16.91 20.80 -14.14
CA SER A 598 -15.85 19.97 -14.69
C SER A 598 -16.34 19.18 -15.91
N ASN A 599 -17.53 18.58 -15.85
CA ASN A 599 -18.12 17.88 -16.99
C ASN A 599 -18.41 18.83 -18.15
N PHE A 600 -18.96 20.01 -17.89
CA PHE A 600 -19.18 21.03 -18.91
C PHE A 600 -17.87 21.43 -19.63
N ILE A 601 -16.80 21.71 -18.89
CA ILE A 601 -15.50 22.06 -19.48
C ILE A 601 -14.94 20.91 -20.32
N LYS A 602 -15.01 19.67 -19.82
CA LYS A 602 -14.59 18.46 -20.56
C LYS A 602 -15.38 18.30 -21.86
N GLU A 603 -16.69 18.57 -21.86
CA GLU A 603 -17.51 18.57 -23.07
C GLU A 603 -17.07 19.65 -24.08
N GLN A 604 -16.66 20.82 -23.62
CA GLN A 604 -16.17 21.89 -24.50
C GLN A 604 -14.82 21.53 -25.13
N PHE A 605 -13.91 20.89 -24.38
CA PHE A 605 -12.69 20.31 -24.94
C PHE A 605 -13.02 19.28 -26.02
N LYS A 606 -13.97 18.37 -25.74
CA LYS A 606 -14.44 17.36 -26.71
C LYS A 606 -15.04 17.97 -27.98
N LYS A 607 -15.91 19.00 -27.85
CA LYS A 607 -16.49 19.73 -29.00
C LYS A 607 -15.42 20.37 -29.88
N LYS A 608 -14.35 20.88 -29.28
CA LYS A 608 -13.19 21.46 -29.99
C LYS A 608 -12.14 20.42 -30.42
N LYS A 609 -12.39 19.13 -30.18
CA LYS A 609 -11.48 18.01 -30.47
C LYS A 609 -10.10 18.21 -29.81
N LYS A 610 -10.10 18.71 -28.58
CA LYS A 610 -8.91 18.90 -27.76
C LYS A 610 -8.92 17.91 -26.59
N ILE A 611 -7.75 17.41 -26.23
CA ILE A 611 -7.56 16.49 -25.11
C ILE A 611 -6.64 17.20 -24.12
N GLY A 612 -7.24 17.65 -23.03
CA GLY A 612 -6.55 18.34 -21.94
C GLY A 612 -7.17 17.96 -20.61
N VAL A 613 -6.33 17.87 -19.59
CA VAL A 613 -6.73 17.61 -18.21
C VAL A 613 -6.08 18.68 -17.35
N TRP A 614 -6.80 19.16 -16.35
CA TRP A 614 -6.24 20.10 -15.39
C TRP A 614 -6.15 19.47 -14.02
N GLU A 615 -5.18 19.95 -13.24
CA GLU A 615 -5.04 19.64 -11.82
C GLU A 615 -4.86 20.95 -11.07
N ILE A 616 -5.37 21.01 -9.86
CA ILE A 616 -5.22 22.16 -8.97
C ILE A 616 -4.31 21.72 -7.83
N SER A 617 -3.19 22.40 -7.68
CA SER A 617 -2.23 22.14 -6.60
C SER A 617 -1.75 23.48 -6.05
N ASP A 618 -1.74 23.63 -4.73
CA ASP A 618 -1.36 24.86 -4.04
C ASP A 618 -2.10 26.12 -4.53
N GLY A 619 -3.38 25.95 -4.93
CA GLY A 619 -4.22 27.03 -5.46
C GLY A 619 -3.90 27.46 -6.90
N SER A 620 -2.96 26.79 -7.57
CA SER A 620 -2.66 27.03 -8.99
C SER A 620 -3.22 25.92 -9.87
N LEU A 621 -3.90 26.32 -10.94
CA LEU A 621 -4.37 25.39 -11.96
C LEU A 621 -3.28 25.13 -12.99
N THR A 622 -2.98 23.86 -13.21
CA THR A 622 -2.01 23.39 -14.20
C THR A 622 -2.72 22.57 -15.26
N MET A 623 -2.48 22.90 -16.53
CA MET A 623 -3.05 22.19 -17.68
C MET A 623 -2.05 21.19 -18.25
N TYR A 624 -2.48 19.96 -18.42
CA TYR A 624 -1.73 18.86 -19.02
C TYR A 624 -2.34 18.47 -20.36
N ALA A 625 -1.51 18.34 -21.40
CA ALA A 625 -1.90 17.88 -22.73
C ALA A 625 -0.74 17.19 -23.44
N MET A 626 -0.98 16.60 -24.62
CA MET A 626 0.06 15.92 -25.42
C MET A 626 1.09 16.89 -26.03
N SER A 627 0.77 18.18 -26.12
CA SER A 627 1.66 19.19 -26.68
C SER A 627 1.44 20.54 -25.99
N ILE A 628 2.48 21.38 -25.97
CA ILE A 628 2.39 22.73 -25.40
C ILE A 628 1.32 23.55 -26.14
N LYS A 629 1.17 23.34 -27.45
CA LYS A 629 0.15 24.00 -28.26
C LYS A 629 -1.26 23.60 -27.82
N ASP A 630 -1.52 22.30 -27.64
CA ASP A 630 -2.83 21.83 -27.19
C ASP A 630 -3.13 22.27 -25.76
N ALA A 631 -2.12 22.31 -24.88
CA ALA A 631 -2.27 22.83 -23.52
C ALA A 631 -2.71 24.31 -23.54
N HIS A 632 -2.07 25.16 -24.35
CA HIS A 632 -2.48 26.56 -24.50
C HIS A 632 -3.88 26.71 -25.10
N GLU A 633 -4.27 25.87 -26.06
CA GLU A 633 -5.61 25.88 -26.61
C GLU A 633 -6.67 25.44 -25.58
N CYS A 634 -6.37 24.42 -24.76
CA CYS A 634 -7.22 24.01 -23.65
C CYS A 634 -7.35 25.10 -22.59
N ILE A 635 -6.25 25.79 -22.23
CA ILE A 635 -6.28 26.95 -21.34
C ILE A 635 -7.18 28.06 -21.92
N LYS A 636 -7.09 28.33 -23.23
CA LYS A 636 -7.95 29.32 -23.88
C LYS A 636 -9.43 28.91 -23.82
N ILE A 637 -9.74 27.65 -24.06
CA ILE A 637 -11.12 27.14 -23.93
C ILE A 637 -11.58 27.26 -22.48
N PHE A 638 -10.77 26.83 -21.51
CA PHE A 638 -11.06 26.92 -20.09
C PHE A 638 -11.39 28.36 -19.66
N LYS A 639 -10.52 29.33 -20.00
CA LYS A 639 -10.75 30.76 -19.70
C LYS A 639 -12.04 31.32 -20.31
N ASN A 640 -12.47 30.77 -21.44
CA ASN A 640 -13.73 31.18 -22.08
C ASN A 640 -14.96 30.45 -21.51
N CYS A 641 -14.76 29.30 -20.84
CA CYS A 641 -15.81 28.45 -20.29
C CYS A 641 -16.13 28.75 -18.83
N VAL A 642 -15.25 29.42 -18.10
CA VAL A 642 -15.49 29.79 -16.71
C VAL A 642 -14.98 31.19 -16.47
N VAL A 643 -15.85 32.01 -15.89
CA VAL A 643 -15.57 33.42 -15.65
C VAL A 643 -16.00 33.79 -14.25
N GLU A 644 -15.12 34.54 -13.61
CA GLU A 644 -15.34 35.13 -12.29
C GLU A 644 -15.56 36.63 -12.44
N SER A 645 -16.63 37.13 -11.83
CA SER A 645 -16.97 38.55 -11.81
C SER A 645 -17.36 38.97 -10.39
N PHE A 646 -17.19 40.25 -10.08
CA PHE A 646 -17.40 40.78 -8.74
C PHE A 646 -18.33 41.98 -8.78
N VAL A 647 -19.27 42.02 -7.84
CA VAL A 647 -20.06 43.22 -7.50
C VAL A 647 -19.68 43.62 -6.09
N SER A 648 -19.22 44.87 -5.92
CA SER A 648 -18.87 45.40 -4.60
C SER A 648 -20.15 45.78 -3.86
N ILE A 649 -20.21 45.43 -2.58
CA ILE A 649 -21.35 45.71 -1.71
C ILE A 649 -20.87 46.72 -0.66
N GLU A 650 -21.69 47.72 -0.37
CA GLU A 650 -21.46 48.62 0.77
C GLU A 650 -21.95 48.00 2.08
N ASP A 651 -21.40 48.41 3.23
CA ASP A 651 -21.75 47.81 4.54
C ASP A 651 -23.27 47.87 4.82
N ALA A 652 -23.94 48.95 4.39
CA ALA A 652 -25.39 49.12 4.50
C ALA A 652 -26.20 48.05 3.73
N GLN A 653 -25.61 47.49 2.67
CA GLN A 653 -26.25 46.53 1.76
C GLN A 653 -26.02 45.07 2.16
N SER A 654 -25.07 44.77 3.05
CA SER A 654 -24.76 43.39 3.48
C SER A 654 -25.97 42.71 4.13
N SER A 655 -26.82 43.47 4.82
CA SER A 655 -28.06 42.99 5.41
C SER A 655 -29.09 42.48 4.38
N LEU A 656 -29.04 43.00 3.14
CA LEU A 656 -29.97 42.62 2.06
C LEU A 656 -29.76 41.17 1.60
N MET A 657 -28.54 40.65 1.71
CA MET A 657 -28.17 39.29 1.28
C MET A 657 -28.83 38.19 2.11
N LYS A 658 -29.34 38.54 3.30
CA LYS A 658 -30.04 37.62 4.20
C LYS A 658 -31.56 37.66 4.00
N THR A 659 -32.06 38.53 3.12
CA THR A 659 -33.50 38.72 2.91
C THR A 659 -34.08 37.67 1.96
N GLU A 660 -35.36 37.37 2.12
CA GLU A 660 -36.09 36.46 1.22
C GLU A 660 -36.11 36.98 -0.23
N LYS A 661 -36.21 38.30 -0.41
CA LYS A 661 -36.15 38.94 -1.73
C LYS A 661 -34.84 38.68 -2.46
N TRP A 662 -33.72 38.61 -1.75
CA TRP A 662 -32.43 38.26 -2.37
C TRP A 662 -32.46 36.84 -2.92
N ARG A 663 -33.05 35.90 -2.16
CA ARG A 663 -33.23 34.51 -2.61
C ARG A 663 -34.06 34.45 -3.90
N GLU A 664 -35.17 35.18 -3.95
CA GLU A 664 -35.99 35.27 -5.17
C GLU A 664 -35.23 35.81 -6.38
N VAL A 665 -34.33 36.79 -6.18
CA VAL A 665 -33.49 37.32 -7.27
C VAL A 665 -32.47 36.29 -7.75
N VAL A 666 -31.79 35.60 -6.83
CA VAL A 666 -30.83 34.54 -7.17
C VAL A 666 -31.53 33.40 -7.90
N ASP A 667 -32.71 32.97 -7.43
CA ASP A 667 -33.50 31.91 -8.08
C ASP A 667 -33.99 32.34 -9.47
N ARG A 668 -34.43 33.60 -9.62
CA ARG A 668 -34.78 34.18 -10.91
C ARG A 668 -33.59 34.21 -11.87
N ILE A 669 -32.42 34.61 -11.40
CA ILE A 669 -31.20 34.64 -12.20
C ILE A 669 -30.82 33.22 -12.65
N LYS A 670 -30.81 32.25 -11.73
CA LYS A 670 -30.58 30.83 -12.04
C LYS A 670 -31.60 30.31 -13.05
N GLY A 671 -32.88 30.68 -12.89
CA GLY A 671 -33.95 30.34 -13.83
C GLY A 671 -33.78 30.94 -15.23
N LYS A 672 -33.26 32.17 -15.36
CA LYS A 672 -32.95 32.81 -16.66
C LYS A 672 -31.75 32.16 -17.36
N CYS A 673 -30.89 31.45 -16.62
CA CYS A 673 -29.64 30.87 -17.11
C CYS A 673 -29.79 29.37 -17.45
N GLN A 674 -30.90 28.96 -18.07
CA GLN A 674 -31.15 27.56 -18.46
C GLN A 674 -29.94 26.95 -19.20
N ASN A 675 -29.51 25.75 -18.77
CA ASN A 675 -28.33 25.01 -19.23
C ASN A 675 -26.96 25.64 -18.89
N GLN A 676 -26.90 26.61 -17.98
CA GLN A 676 -25.66 27.22 -17.50
C GLN A 676 -25.54 27.06 -15.99
N ILE A 677 -24.32 26.92 -15.52
CA ILE A 677 -24.04 26.77 -14.09
C ILE A 677 -23.64 28.16 -13.61
N VAL A 678 -24.43 28.71 -12.71
CA VAL A 678 -24.22 30.02 -12.12
C VAL A 678 -24.24 29.88 -10.61
N ASP A 679 -23.18 30.34 -9.98
CA ASP A 679 -23.12 30.46 -8.53
C ASP A 679 -22.91 31.92 -8.12
N ILE A 680 -23.64 32.34 -7.09
CA ILE A 680 -23.65 33.71 -6.60
C ILE A 680 -23.35 33.63 -5.11
N LEU A 681 -22.11 33.94 -4.75
CA LEU A 681 -21.58 33.78 -3.41
C LEU A 681 -21.38 35.13 -2.76
N HIS A 682 -21.55 35.19 -1.44
CA HIS A 682 -21.24 36.37 -0.65
C HIS A 682 -19.89 36.16 0.05
N ASP A 683 -18.90 36.96 -0.32
CA ASP A 683 -17.57 36.93 0.28
C ASP A 683 -17.56 37.67 1.63
N PRO A 684 -16.85 37.17 2.66
CA PRO A 684 -16.73 37.86 3.94
C PRO A 684 -16.12 39.27 3.86
N SER A 685 -15.45 39.62 2.75
CA SER A 685 -14.90 40.96 2.53
C SER A 685 -15.90 41.99 2.00
N GLY A 686 -17.19 41.64 1.87
CA GLY A 686 -18.25 42.54 1.40
C GLY A 686 -18.39 42.60 -0.13
N LYS A 687 -18.25 41.45 -0.80
CA LYS A 687 -18.41 41.35 -2.26
C LYS A 687 -19.35 40.22 -2.63
N ILE A 688 -20.09 40.40 -3.71
CA ILE A 688 -20.79 39.31 -4.38
C ILE A 688 -19.82 38.77 -5.43
N VAL A 689 -19.50 37.49 -5.32
CA VAL A 689 -18.74 36.74 -6.31
C VAL A 689 -19.75 36.05 -7.22
N ILE A 690 -19.66 36.34 -8.51
CA ILE A 690 -20.49 35.74 -9.55
C ILE A 690 -19.59 34.79 -10.33
N LEU A 691 -19.90 33.50 -10.28
CA LEU A 691 -19.22 32.45 -11.02
C LEU A 691 -20.18 31.93 -12.09
N CYS A 692 -19.74 31.92 -13.35
CA CYS A 692 -20.59 31.54 -14.46
C CYS A 692 -19.80 30.76 -15.51
N THR A 693 -20.45 29.78 -16.14
CA THR A 693 -19.87 29.01 -17.24
C THR A 693 -19.96 29.68 -18.63
N LEU A 694 -20.50 30.90 -18.71
CA LEU A 694 -20.60 31.64 -19.97
C LEU A 694 -20.45 33.16 -19.79
N GLU A 695 -19.43 33.73 -20.42
CA GLU A 695 -19.13 35.17 -20.35
C GLU A 695 -20.30 36.06 -20.83
N SER A 696 -21.03 35.62 -21.86
CA SER A 696 -22.07 36.44 -22.48
C SER A 696 -23.28 36.73 -21.59
N LYS A 697 -23.48 35.98 -20.50
CA LYS A 697 -24.59 36.18 -19.56
C LYS A 697 -24.21 37.01 -18.33
N ILE A 698 -22.92 37.25 -18.10
CA ILE A 698 -22.43 37.99 -16.92
C ILE A 698 -22.99 39.39 -16.87
N GLY A 699 -23.10 40.08 -18.02
CA GLY A 699 -23.67 41.43 -18.08
C GLY A 699 -25.09 41.46 -17.52
N MET A 700 -25.95 40.54 -17.95
CA MET A 700 -27.34 40.41 -17.50
C MET A 700 -27.41 40.05 -16.00
N ILE A 701 -26.61 39.09 -15.55
CA ILE A 701 -26.58 38.67 -14.14
C ILE A 701 -26.17 39.84 -13.24
N ARG A 702 -25.11 40.56 -13.65
CA ARG A 702 -24.60 41.72 -12.95
C ARG A 702 -25.64 42.84 -12.88
N GLU A 703 -26.31 43.13 -13.98
CA GLU A 703 -27.36 44.14 -14.05
C GLU A 703 -28.54 43.79 -13.12
N ASP A 704 -29.03 42.54 -13.14
CA ASP A 704 -30.10 42.09 -12.23
C ASP A 704 -29.72 42.23 -10.74
N ILE A 705 -28.46 41.98 -10.39
CA ILE A 705 -27.93 42.12 -9.03
C ILE A 705 -27.77 43.60 -8.65
N GLU A 706 -27.17 44.41 -9.53
CA GLU A 706 -26.99 45.84 -9.32
C GLU A 706 -28.35 46.56 -9.21
N ASP A 707 -29.34 46.17 -9.99
CA ASP A 707 -30.72 46.66 -9.89
C ASP A 707 -31.38 46.28 -8.56
N PHE A 708 -31.22 45.03 -8.12
CA PHE A 708 -31.73 44.63 -6.81
C PHE A 708 -31.11 45.46 -5.68
N LEU A 709 -29.78 45.64 -5.70
CA LEU A 709 -29.09 46.48 -4.73
C LEU A 709 -29.62 47.91 -4.79
N ARG A 710 -29.71 48.51 -5.98
CA ARG A 710 -30.21 49.88 -6.19
C ARG A 710 -31.63 50.08 -5.66
N ASP A 711 -32.52 49.12 -5.90
CA ASP A 711 -33.94 49.24 -5.57
C ASP A 711 -34.25 48.97 -4.09
N ASN A 712 -33.38 48.22 -3.41
CA ASN A 712 -33.59 47.78 -2.03
C ASN A 712 -32.64 48.44 -1.01
N THR A 713 -31.59 49.14 -1.45
CA THR A 713 -30.75 49.97 -0.58
C THR A 713 -31.52 51.20 -0.16
N VAL A 714 -31.64 51.41 1.16
CA VAL A 714 -32.18 52.64 1.72
C VAL A 714 -31.01 53.57 1.99
N GLU A 715 -30.95 54.65 1.21
CA GLU A 715 -29.96 55.72 1.33
C GLU A 715 -30.56 56.88 2.14
N ASN A 716 -29.71 57.78 2.62
CA ASN A 716 -30.11 59.04 3.24
C ASN A 716 -29.41 60.18 2.52
N VAL A 717 -30.15 61.24 2.20
CA VAL A 717 -29.59 62.50 1.71
C VAL A 717 -29.97 63.61 2.66
N SER A 718 -28.97 64.26 3.24
CA SER A 718 -29.12 65.49 4.01
C SER A 718 -29.05 66.70 3.08
N LEU A 719 -29.95 67.65 3.30
CA LEU A 719 -29.90 68.99 2.72
C LEU A 719 -29.70 69.98 3.85
N GLU A 720 -28.57 70.67 3.86
CA GLU A 720 -28.26 71.69 4.86
C GLU A 720 -28.99 72.99 4.53
N LEU A 721 -29.56 73.60 5.57
CA LEU A 721 -30.33 74.83 5.49
C LEU A 721 -29.94 75.76 6.65
N THR A 722 -30.06 77.06 6.41
CA THR A 722 -29.84 78.05 7.47
C THR A 722 -30.91 77.90 8.56
N PRO A 723 -30.60 78.26 9.82
CA PRO A 723 -31.57 78.21 10.92
C PRO A 723 -32.88 78.94 10.62
N GLY A 724 -32.81 80.02 9.84
CA GLY A 724 -33.98 80.79 9.44
C GLY A 724 -34.83 80.11 8.36
N GLU A 725 -34.21 79.48 7.36
CA GLU A 725 -34.93 78.66 6.37
C GLU A 725 -35.63 77.48 7.03
N MET A 726 -34.97 76.81 7.98
CA MET A 726 -35.59 75.73 8.75
C MET A 726 -36.76 76.21 9.61
N LYS A 727 -36.68 77.40 10.18
CA LYS A 727 -37.78 78.00 10.95
C LYS A 727 -38.98 78.32 10.05
N VAL A 728 -38.76 78.78 8.82
CA VAL A 728 -39.82 78.94 7.80
C VAL A 728 -40.45 77.60 7.44
N ILE A 729 -39.63 76.58 7.19
CA ILE A 729 -40.11 75.24 6.83
C ILE A 729 -40.99 74.66 7.93
N ASN A 730 -40.52 74.69 9.18
CA ASN A 730 -41.23 74.13 10.33
C ASN A 730 -42.56 74.84 10.64
N LEU A 731 -42.63 76.17 10.46
CA LEU A 731 -43.83 76.95 10.77
C LEU A 731 -44.84 77.02 9.64
N HIS A 732 -44.39 76.99 8.37
CA HIS A 732 -45.24 77.34 7.23
C HIS A 732 -45.25 76.34 6.08
N LEU A 733 -44.23 75.50 5.92
CA LEU A 733 -44.11 74.60 4.76
C LEU A 733 -44.16 73.10 5.11
N LYS A 734 -44.22 72.74 6.40
CA LYS A 734 -44.21 71.34 6.87
C LYS A 734 -45.20 70.43 6.13
N SER A 735 -46.42 70.90 5.86
CA SER A 735 -47.45 70.14 5.15
C SER A 735 -47.08 69.80 3.69
N LYS A 736 -46.26 70.63 3.02
CA LYS A 736 -45.76 70.33 1.65
C LYS A 736 -44.77 69.16 1.67
N PHE A 737 -43.95 69.05 2.72
CA PHE A 737 -42.97 67.96 2.88
C PHE A 737 -43.69 66.63 3.18
N GLU A 738 -44.71 66.64 4.05
CA GLU A 738 -45.57 65.47 4.32
C GLU A 738 -46.29 64.97 3.05
N ALA A 739 -46.68 65.88 2.15
CA ALA A 739 -47.28 65.51 0.87
C ALA A 739 -46.30 64.80 -0.08
N ILE A 740 -45.04 65.24 -0.12
CA ILE A 740 -43.97 64.59 -0.91
C ILE A 740 -43.69 63.19 -0.37
N GLU A 741 -43.61 63.05 0.96
CA GLU A 741 -43.42 61.76 1.63
C GLU A 741 -44.53 60.77 1.26
N LYS A 742 -45.79 61.21 1.29
CA LYS A 742 -46.95 60.38 0.91
C LYS A 742 -46.96 59.99 -0.57
N GLU A 743 -46.57 60.90 -1.47
CA GLU A 743 -46.50 60.64 -2.91
C GLU A 743 -45.39 59.61 -3.26
N CYS A 744 -44.27 59.67 -2.54
CA CYS A 744 -43.10 58.82 -2.74
C CYS A 744 -43.07 57.59 -1.82
N GLN A 745 -44.17 57.27 -1.13
CA GLN A 745 -44.25 56.19 -0.14
C GLN A 745 -43.91 54.80 -0.73
N LYS A 746 -44.23 54.57 -2.01
CA LYS A 746 -43.91 53.33 -2.75
C LYS A 746 -42.39 53.08 -2.88
N ASP A 747 -41.60 54.14 -2.85
CA ASP A 747 -40.13 54.12 -2.95
C ASP A 747 -39.47 54.23 -1.55
N LYS A 748 -40.26 53.98 -0.50
CA LYS A 748 -39.89 54.05 0.93
C LYS A 748 -39.33 55.40 1.35
N VAL A 749 -39.78 56.48 0.70
CA VAL A 749 -39.29 57.81 1.05
C VAL A 749 -39.87 58.23 2.40
N GLN A 750 -38.99 58.66 3.31
CA GLN A 750 -39.31 59.33 4.56
C GLN A 750 -38.56 60.66 4.61
N ILE A 751 -39.21 61.72 5.10
CA ILE A 751 -38.58 63.04 5.21
C ILE A 751 -38.62 63.48 6.66
N SER A 752 -37.44 63.63 7.27
CA SER A 752 -37.30 64.14 8.63
C SER A 752 -36.70 65.54 8.62
N LEU A 753 -37.28 66.42 9.45
CA LEU A 753 -36.87 67.81 9.60
C LEU A 753 -36.05 67.94 10.89
N GLY A 754 -34.75 68.18 10.75
CA GLY A 754 -33.81 68.39 11.85
C GLY A 754 -33.72 69.85 12.30
N ALA A 755 -32.64 70.21 13.03
CA ALA A 755 -32.42 71.58 13.50
C ALA A 755 -31.90 72.52 12.39
N LYS A 756 -31.04 72.01 11.49
CA LYS A 756 -30.46 72.72 10.33
C LYS A 756 -30.50 71.89 9.04
N THR A 757 -31.16 70.72 9.06
CA THR A 757 -31.08 69.76 7.96
C THR A 757 -32.45 69.20 7.64
N VAL A 758 -32.68 68.91 6.36
CA VAL A 758 -33.77 68.05 5.89
C VAL A 758 -33.14 66.74 5.46
N ILE A 759 -33.49 65.65 6.13
CA ILE A 759 -32.99 64.31 5.80
C ILE A 759 -34.08 63.59 5.01
N ILE A 760 -33.75 63.21 3.78
CA ILE A 760 -34.59 62.39 2.91
C ILE A 760 -34.01 60.98 2.92
N THR A 761 -34.76 60.05 3.50
CA THR A 761 -34.44 58.62 3.54
C THR A 761 -35.27 57.90 2.49
N GLY A 762 -34.72 56.93 1.76
CA GLY A 762 -35.50 56.13 0.80
C GLY A 762 -34.62 55.34 -0.16
N ASN A 763 -35.21 54.67 -1.16
CA ASN A 763 -34.37 54.08 -2.21
C ASN A 763 -33.84 55.15 -3.18
N SER A 764 -32.78 54.85 -3.93
CA SER A 764 -32.08 55.84 -4.78
C SER A 764 -33.00 56.55 -5.80
N LYS A 765 -34.03 55.84 -6.30
CA LYS A 765 -35.05 56.39 -7.21
C LYS A 765 -35.99 57.36 -6.48
N GLY A 766 -36.49 56.96 -5.32
CA GLY A 766 -37.35 57.75 -4.46
C GLY A 766 -36.65 59.02 -3.97
N ILE A 767 -35.40 58.92 -3.51
CA ILE A 767 -34.59 60.05 -3.08
C ILE A 767 -34.40 61.05 -4.20
N LYS A 768 -34.02 60.63 -5.41
CA LYS A 768 -33.86 61.56 -6.55
C LYS A 768 -35.13 62.34 -6.83
N GLY A 769 -36.28 61.66 -6.84
CA GLY A 769 -37.59 62.28 -7.05
C GLY A 769 -37.98 63.23 -5.93
N ALA A 770 -37.80 62.83 -4.67
CA ALA A 770 -38.13 63.63 -3.50
C ALA A 770 -37.18 64.83 -3.33
N LYS A 771 -35.88 64.65 -3.55
CA LYS A 771 -34.85 65.69 -3.48
C LYS A 771 -35.15 66.86 -4.41
N ILE A 772 -35.46 66.60 -5.68
CA ILE A 772 -35.78 67.67 -6.65
C ILE A 772 -36.98 68.49 -6.17
N LYS A 773 -38.02 67.82 -5.66
CA LYS A 773 -39.22 68.49 -5.13
C LYS A 773 -38.94 69.30 -3.87
N VAL A 774 -38.16 68.75 -2.95
CA VAL A 774 -37.73 69.43 -1.73
C VAL A 774 -36.85 70.65 -2.05
N GLU A 775 -35.88 70.51 -2.94
CA GLU A 775 -35.02 71.62 -3.39
C GLU A 775 -35.84 72.73 -4.07
N ASN A 776 -36.88 72.39 -4.83
CA ASN A 776 -37.76 73.38 -5.43
C ASN A 776 -38.53 74.18 -4.36
N ILE A 777 -39.01 73.52 -3.30
CA ILE A 777 -39.65 74.22 -2.16
C ILE A 777 -38.65 75.13 -1.44
N ILE A 778 -37.41 74.66 -1.25
CA ILE A 778 -36.36 75.47 -0.62
C ILE A 778 -36.04 76.71 -1.46
N LYS A 779 -35.99 76.58 -2.79
CA LYS A 779 -35.77 77.71 -3.71
C LYS A 779 -36.88 78.77 -3.68
N GLU A 780 -38.09 78.42 -3.20
CA GLU A 780 -39.17 79.41 -2.97
C GLU A 780 -38.87 80.33 -1.78
N ILE A 781 -37.91 79.97 -0.92
CA ILE A 781 -37.53 80.77 0.25
C ILE A 781 -36.56 81.87 -0.20
N SER A 782 -36.96 83.13 0.02
CA SER A 782 -36.19 84.32 -0.30
C SER A 782 -35.65 84.96 0.98
N THR A 783 -34.45 85.54 0.91
CA THR A 783 -33.84 86.23 2.04
C THR A 783 -33.43 87.64 1.67
N GLN A 784 -33.70 88.60 2.56
CA GLN A 784 -33.30 89.99 2.39
C GLN A 784 -32.76 90.58 3.70
N GLU A 785 -31.70 91.37 3.61
CA GLU A 785 -31.11 92.06 4.76
C GLU A 785 -31.72 93.46 4.92
N LEU A 786 -32.15 93.77 6.14
CA LEU A 786 -32.62 95.09 6.54
C LEU A 786 -31.64 95.67 7.58
N THR A 787 -31.13 96.86 7.31
CA THR A 787 -30.29 97.58 8.29
C THR A 787 -31.16 98.51 9.12
N VAL A 788 -31.16 98.33 10.44
CA VAL A 788 -31.92 99.19 11.36
C VAL A 788 -30.97 100.18 12.05
N SER A 789 -31.08 101.46 11.67
CA SER A 789 -30.16 102.52 12.10
C SER A 789 -30.63 103.34 13.31
N LYS A 790 -31.83 103.08 13.84
CA LYS A 790 -32.40 103.87 14.94
C LYS A 790 -31.87 103.44 16.33
N PRO A 791 -31.40 104.37 17.18
CA PRO A 791 -30.96 104.08 18.56
C PRO A 791 -32.09 103.46 19.41
N GLY A 792 -31.77 102.55 20.32
CA GLY A 792 -32.73 101.95 21.27
C GLY A 792 -33.47 100.69 20.79
N VAL A 793 -33.69 100.54 19.48
CA VAL A 793 -34.40 99.38 18.89
C VAL A 793 -33.68 98.04 19.17
N PHE A 794 -32.35 98.03 19.11
CA PHE A 794 -31.55 96.85 19.46
C PHE A 794 -31.74 96.40 20.91
N LYS A 795 -31.86 97.35 21.84
CA LYS A 795 -32.06 97.07 23.26
C LYS A 795 -33.48 96.55 23.50
N PHE A 796 -34.47 97.10 22.79
CA PHE A 796 -35.86 96.65 22.85
C PHE A 796 -36.06 95.23 22.31
N ILE A 797 -35.53 94.89 21.13
CA ILE A 797 -35.64 93.53 20.55
C ILE A 797 -35.06 92.45 21.49
N LYS A 798 -34.07 92.82 22.32
CA LYS A 798 -33.48 91.95 23.35
C LYS A 798 -34.31 91.80 24.63
N THR A 799 -35.38 92.57 24.83
CA THR A 799 -36.30 92.39 25.96
C THR A 799 -37.29 91.26 25.70
N ASP A 800 -37.90 90.69 26.75
CA ASP A 800 -38.95 89.68 26.59
C ASP A 800 -40.17 90.20 25.86
N GLN A 801 -40.52 91.47 26.08
CA GLN A 801 -41.59 92.15 25.36
C GLN A 801 -41.23 92.25 23.87
N GLY A 802 -40.04 92.74 23.53
CA GLY A 802 -39.58 92.82 22.14
C GLY A 802 -39.48 91.47 21.44
N ARG A 803 -39.01 90.41 22.12
CA ARG A 803 -39.00 89.04 21.56
C ARG A 803 -40.41 88.52 21.28
N ARG A 804 -41.38 88.75 22.17
CA ARG A 804 -42.79 88.37 21.96
C ARG A 804 -43.42 89.14 20.80
N THR A 805 -43.14 90.43 20.72
CA THR A 805 -43.57 91.34 19.66
C THR A 805 -43.03 90.87 18.30
N VAL A 806 -41.72 90.61 18.18
CA VAL A 806 -41.10 90.03 16.97
C VAL A 806 -41.73 88.69 16.61
N SER A 807 -41.89 87.77 17.57
CA SER A 807 -42.49 86.45 17.32
C SER A 807 -43.96 86.52 16.86
N THR A 808 -44.71 87.51 17.33
CA THR A 808 -46.11 87.73 16.90
C THR A 808 -46.13 88.24 15.45
N THR A 809 -45.28 89.20 15.11
CA THR A 809 -45.13 89.71 13.74
C THR A 809 -44.63 88.65 12.77
N GLU A 810 -43.69 87.80 13.18
CA GLU A 810 -43.23 86.65 12.38
C GLU A 810 -44.42 85.76 11.96
N LYS A 811 -45.34 85.48 12.89
CA LYS A 811 -46.54 84.65 12.65
C LYS A 811 -47.60 85.34 11.79
N GLU A 812 -47.85 86.63 12.01
CA GLU A 812 -48.87 87.39 11.28
C GLU A 812 -48.47 87.66 9.81
N VAL A 813 -47.19 88.01 9.59
CA VAL A 813 -46.68 88.37 8.27
C VAL A 813 -46.19 87.13 7.49
N GLY A 814 -45.85 86.03 8.18
CA GLY A 814 -45.36 84.79 7.57
C GLY A 814 -43.89 84.86 7.17
N VAL A 815 -43.08 85.54 7.98
CA VAL A 815 -41.65 85.78 7.76
C VAL A 815 -40.86 85.47 9.03
N ILE A 816 -39.60 85.14 8.88
CA ILE A 816 -38.67 84.91 9.98
C ILE A 816 -37.67 86.06 10.06
N ILE A 817 -37.46 86.56 11.27
CA ILE A 817 -36.62 87.74 11.54
C ILE A 817 -35.43 87.27 12.39
N GLN A 818 -34.25 87.21 11.78
CA GLN A 818 -33.02 86.79 12.44
C GLN A 818 -32.09 88.00 12.66
N THR A 819 -31.66 88.21 13.90
CA THR A 819 -30.68 89.27 14.23
C THR A 819 -29.25 88.75 14.01
N LEU A 820 -28.46 89.44 13.21
CA LEU A 820 -27.02 89.16 13.04
C LEU A 820 -26.23 89.98 14.08
N ILE A 821 -25.38 89.30 14.85
CA ILE A 821 -24.41 89.93 15.76
C ILE A 821 -23.02 89.51 15.25
N ASP A 822 -22.18 90.47 14.87
CA ASP A 822 -20.80 90.19 14.45
C ASP A 822 -20.00 89.60 15.62
N GLY A 823 -19.46 88.38 15.48
CA GLY A 823 -18.49 87.84 16.45
C GLY A 823 -18.42 86.32 16.69
N GLU A 824 -19.21 85.46 16.04
CA GLU A 824 -19.04 84.00 16.13
C GLU A 824 -19.17 83.38 14.73
N ASP A 825 -18.04 83.22 14.03
CA ASP A 825 -17.99 82.46 12.79
C ASP A 825 -17.83 80.96 13.06
N ASP A 826 -18.86 80.25 12.61
CA ASP A 826 -18.99 78.84 12.22
C ASP A 826 -17.77 77.92 12.40
N MET A 827 -17.86 77.08 13.42
CA MET A 827 -17.31 75.72 13.36
C MET A 827 -18.20 74.87 12.45
N THR A 828 -17.90 74.81 11.15
CA THR A 828 -18.43 73.74 10.30
C THR A 828 -17.80 72.41 10.74
N LYS A 829 -18.63 71.53 11.32
CA LYS A 829 -18.26 70.14 11.59
C LYS A 829 -18.29 69.40 10.25
N ASP A 830 -17.14 68.94 9.77
CA ASP A 830 -17.05 67.95 8.69
C ASP A 830 -17.76 66.66 9.18
N GLU A 831 -18.97 66.38 8.68
CA GLU A 831 -19.88 65.32 9.18
C GLU A 831 -19.28 63.89 9.09
N ASP A 832 -18.22 63.69 8.30
CA ASP A 832 -17.52 62.40 8.12
C ASP A 832 -16.22 62.27 8.95
N THR A 833 -15.94 63.22 9.85
CA THR A 833 -14.77 63.16 10.73
C THR A 833 -14.98 62.16 11.87
N ILE A 834 -14.29 61.02 11.81
CA ILE A 834 -14.39 59.97 12.83
C ILE A 834 -13.54 60.32 14.06
N ALA A 835 -12.32 60.80 13.83
CA ALA A 835 -11.44 61.25 14.91
C ALA A 835 -10.48 62.33 14.44
N GLN A 836 -10.02 63.15 15.38
CA GLN A 836 -8.99 64.16 15.11
C GLN A 836 -7.94 64.18 16.22
N SER A 837 -6.71 64.53 15.85
CA SER A 837 -5.57 64.71 16.77
C SER A 837 -4.76 65.91 16.33
N ASN A 838 -4.16 66.61 17.30
CA ASN A 838 -3.24 67.70 17.02
C ASN A 838 -1.80 67.23 17.19
N VAL A 839 -0.97 67.36 16.15
CA VAL A 839 0.44 66.98 16.15
C VAL A 839 1.27 68.22 15.85
N ALA A 840 2.04 68.68 16.83
CA ALA A 840 2.87 69.88 16.71
C ALA A 840 2.11 71.13 16.23
N GLY A 841 0.82 71.32 16.56
CA GLY A 841 0.01 72.45 16.09
C GLY A 841 -0.69 72.23 14.75
N ARG A 842 -0.54 71.03 14.13
CA ARG A 842 -1.20 70.64 12.88
C ARG A 842 -2.33 69.67 13.18
N LEU A 843 -3.40 69.75 12.39
CA LEU A 843 -4.56 68.87 12.55
C LEU A 843 -4.38 67.61 11.70
N VAL A 844 -4.45 66.44 12.33
CA VAL A 844 -4.54 65.14 11.64
C VAL A 844 -5.95 64.60 11.88
N VAL A 845 -6.65 64.26 10.80
CA VAL A 845 -8.06 63.89 10.81
C VAL A 845 -8.23 62.52 10.17
N ALA A 846 -8.87 61.57 10.84
CA ALA A 846 -9.34 60.33 10.23
C ALA A 846 -10.74 60.56 9.65
N VAL A 847 -10.88 60.33 8.34
CA VAL A 847 -12.13 60.57 7.60
C VAL A 847 -12.58 59.30 6.92
N LEU A 848 -13.86 58.97 7.10
CA LEU A 848 -14.53 57.93 6.35
C LEU A 848 -15.13 58.55 5.09
N GLY A 849 -14.54 58.27 3.92
CA GLY A 849 -15.03 58.88 2.70
C GLY A 849 -14.18 58.63 1.46
N ASP A 850 -14.67 59.13 0.33
CA ASP A 850 -13.96 59.08 -0.94
C ASP A 850 -12.97 60.24 -1.07
N ILE A 851 -11.67 59.92 -1.09
CA ILE A 851 -10.57 60.88 -1.21
C ILE A 851 -10.70 61.82 -2.43
N THR A 852 -11.39 61.40 -3.49
CA THR A 852 -11.61 62.23 -4.69
C THR A 852 -12.63 63.35 -4.50
N GLN A 853 -13.42 63.31 -3.42
CA GLN A 853 -14.42 64.32 -3.08
C GLN A 853 -13.92 65.33 -2.05
N LEU A 854 -12.79 65.05 -1.39
CA LEU A 854 -12.20 65.94 -0.41
C LEU A 854 -11.65 67.20 -1.07
N GLU A 855 -11.98 68.35 -0.49
CA GLU A 855 -11.45 69.65 -0.90
C GLU A 855 -10.15 69.93 -0.14
N VAL A 856 -9.04 69.49 -0.73
CA VAL A 856 -7.69 69.60 -0.16
C VAL A 856 -6.70 70.07 -1.21
N ASP A 857 -5.56 70.61 -0.81
CA ASP A 857 -4.55 71.05 -1.77
C ASP A 857 -3.94 69.86 -2.52
N VAL A 858 -3.69 68.74 -1.83
CA VAL A 858 -3.06 67.53 -2.39
C VAL A 858 -3.83 66.27 -2.02
N ILE A 859 -4.04 65.39 -2.99
CA ILE A 859 -4.43 64.00 -2.70
C ILE A 859 -3.29 63.05 -3.05
N VAL A 860 -3.11 62.01 -2.23
CA VAL A 860 -2.14 60.95 -2.52
C VAL A 860 -2.84 59.80 -3.25
N ASN A 861 -2.26 59.38 -4.37
CA ASN A 861 -2.68 58.22 -5.13
C ASN A 861 -1.74 57.04 -4.82
N ALA A 862 -2.30 55.87 -4.52
CA ALA A 862 -1.53 54.62 -4.46
C ALA A 862 -1.30 54.10 -5.90
N ALA A 863 -0.11 54.37 -6.44
CA ALA A 863 0.29 54.09 -7.82
C ALA A 863 1.18 52.84 -7.94
N ASN A 864 1.57 52.51 -9.17
CA ASN A 864 2.49 51.42 -9.52
C ASN A 864 3.71 51.95 -10.29
N GLU A 865 4.67 51.08 -10.60
CA GLU A 865 5.92 51.40 -11.28
C GLU A 865 5.73 52.10 -12.63
N ASP A 866 4.63 51.82 -13.32
CA ASP A 866 4.33 52.31 -14.66
C ASP A 866 3.39 53.53 -14.68
N LEU A 867 3.04 54.08 -13.50
CA LEU A 867 1.99 55.08 -13.30
C LEU A 867 0.73 54.77 -14.13
N ASP A 868 0.38 53.50 -14.20
CA ASP A 868 -0.69 52.99 -15.04
C ASP A 868 -1.93 52.73 -14.19
N HIS A 869 -2.87 53.66 -14.23
CA HIS A 869 -3.97 53.76 -13.28
C HIS A 869 -5.20 52.95 -13.74
N ARG A 870 -4.99 51.65 -14.05
CA ARG A 870 -6.04 50.74 -14.53
C ARG A 870 -6.84 50.03 -13.44
N GLY A 871 -6.39 50.08 -12.17
CA GLY A 871 -7.01 49.40 -11.03
C GLY A 871 -7.00 50.18 -9.73
N GLY A 872 -7.76 49.70 -8.73
CA GLY A 872 -7.80 50.24 -7.37
C GLY A 872 -8.21 51.72 -7.27
N LEU A 873 -7.68 52.40 -6.25
CA LEU A 873 -7.89 53.84 -6.03
C LEU A 873 -7.40 54.68 -7.22
N ALA A 874 -6.29 54.29 -7.84
CA ALA A 874 -5.73 54.99 -8.99
C ALA A 874 -6.73 55.08 -10.16
N LYS A 875 -7.47 54.01 -10.43
CA LYS A 875 -8.55 54.01 -11.44
C LYS A 875 -9.67 54.98 -11.08
N VAL A 876 -10.06 55.04 -9.80
CA VAL A 876 -11.11 55.96 -9.32
C VAL A 876 -10.67 57.41 -9.51
N ILE A 877 -9.42 57.73 -9.17
CA ILE A 877 -8.81 59.05 -9.36
C ILE A 877 -8.81 59.46 -10.84
N VAL A 878 -8.41 58.59 -11.77
CA VAL A 878 -8.44 58.90 -13.21
C VAL A 878 -9.87 58.98 -13.75
N ASN A 879 -10.79 58.13 -13.30
CA ASN A 879 -12.18 58.17 -13.74
C ASN A 879 -12.85 59.50 -13.38
N LYS A 880 -12.61 60.01 -12.16
CA LYS A 880 -13.20 61.26 -11.67
C LYS A 880 -12.43 62.49 -12.11
N GLY A 881 -11.11 62.43 -12.11
CA GLY A 881 -10.23 63.53 -12.52
C GLY A 881 -10.06 63.69 -14.03
N GLY A 882 -10.40 62.66 -14.81
CA GLY A 882 -10.29 62.67 -16.26
C GLY A 882 -8.98 62.06 -16.79
N LYS A 883 -8.99 61.71 -18.08
CA LYS A 883 -7.89 61.00 -18.76
C LYS A 883 -6.58 61.80 -18.86
N ASP A 884 -6.61 63.11 -18.64
CA ASP A 884 -5.44 63.98 -18.71
C ASP A 884 -4.38 63.59 -17.67
N ILE A 885 -4.83 63.11 -16.49
CA ILE A 885 -3.95 62.59 -15.43
C ILE A 885 -3.12 61.42 -15.95
N GLN A 886 -3.78 60.44 -16.60
CA GLN A 886 -3.10 59.27 -17.17
C GLN A 886 -2.18 59.67 -18.32
N THR A 887 -2.60 60.62 -19.16
CA THR A 887 -1.79 61.13 -20.28
C THR A 887 -0.49 61.78 -19.76
N GLU A 888 -0.58 62.58 -18.71
CA GLU A 888 0.58 63.22 -18.06
C GLU A 888 1.53 62.19 -17.46
N CYS A 889 0.98 61.19 -16.76
CA CYS A 889 1.75 60.09 -16.18
C CYS A 889 2.48 59.24 -17.24
N ILE A 890 1.81 58.87 -18.34
CA ILE A 890 2.45 58.15 -19.46
C ILE A 890 3.59 58.98 -20.07
N LYS A 891 3.39 60.29 -20.19
CA LYS A 891 4.44 61.19 -20.71
C LYS A 891 5.66 61.21 -19.76
N TYR A 892 5.44 61.24 -18.46
CA TYR A 892 6.51 61.17 -17.47
C TYR A 892 7.29 59.85 -17.57
N ILE A 893 6.61 58.70 -17.58
CA ILE A 893 7.26 57.38 -17.69
C ILE A 893 8.09 57.26 -18.97
N LYS A 894 7.58 57.77 -20.10
CA LYS A 894 8.34 57.80 -21.37
C LYS A 894 9.62 58.66 -21.29
N GLN A 895 9.65 59.68 -20.44
CA GLN A 895 10.77 60.62 -20.33
C GLN A 895 11.77 60.25 -19.24
N LYS A 896 11.31 59.66 -18.13
CA LYS A 896 12.08 59.46 -16.91
C LYS A 896 12.24 57.99 -16.50
N GLY A 897 11.52 57.07 -17.15
CA GLY A 897 11.52 55.65 -16.80
C GLY A 897 10.46 55.30 -15.75
N LYS A 898 10.46 54.04 -15.32
CA LYS A 898 9.56 53.52 -14.28
C LYS A 898 9.93 54.08 -12.90
N LEU A 899 8.94 54.16 -12.00
CA LEU A 899 9.20 54.41 -10.59
C LEU A 899 9.71 53.14 -9.90
N SER A 900 10.53 53.34 -8.87
CA SER A 900 10.94 52.34 -7.90
C SER A 900 10.02 52.37 -6.66
N GLU A 901 9.93 51.27 -5.91
CA GLU A 901 9.16 51.25 -4.66
C GLU A 901 9.68 52.35 -3.70
N GLY A 902 8.76 53.10 -3.08
CA GLY A 902 9.09 54.26 -2.24
C GLY A 902 9.10 55.60 -2.97
N GLU A 903 9.14 55.60 -4.31
CA GLU A 903 9.17 56.84 -5.09
C GLU A 903 7.78 57.47 -5.28
N VAL A 904 7.77 58.78 -5.47
CA VAL A 904 6.56 59.60 -5.64
C VAL A 904 6.71 60.51 -6.86
N TYR A 905 5.68 60.54 -7.71
CA TYR A 905 5.57 61.50 -8.81
C TYR A 905 4.38 62.44 -8.59
N CYS A 906 4.54 63.74 -8.80
CA CYS A 906 3.45 64.71 -8.68
C CYS A 906 2.92 65.19 -10.03
N SER A 907 1.61 65.06 -10.26
CA SER A 907 0.92 65.48 -11.49
C SER A 907 -0.21 66.49 -11.21
N LYS A 908 -0.79 67.06 -12.28
CA LYS A 908 -2.00 67.89 -12.17
C LYS A 908 -3.23 67.06 -11.78
N ALA A 909 -4.17 67.72 -11.09
CA ALA A 909 -5.37 67.08 -10.55
C ALA A 909 -6.53 66.83 -11.54
N GLY A 910 -6.40 67.29 -12.80
CA GLY A 910 -7.49 67.22 -13.77
C GLY A 910 -8.75 67.95 -13.27
N LYS A 911 -9.86 67.22 -13.16
CA LYS A 911 -11.17 67.72 -12.69
C LYS A 911 -11.42 67.53 -11.19
N LEU A 912 -10.46 67.01 -10.43
CA LEU A 912 -10.63 66.78 -8.99
C LEU A 912 -10.61 68.10 -8.21
N LYS A 913 -11.26 68.11 -7.03
CA LYS A 913 -11.26 69.25 -6.09
C LYS A 913 -9.96 69.37 -5.29
N CYS A 914 -8.82 69.19 -5.97
CA CYS A 914 -7.51 69.42 -5.40
C CYS A 914 -6.59 70.11 -6.41
N LYS A 915 -5.47 70.64 -5.93
CA LYS A 915 -4.50 71.35 -6.78
C LYS A 915 -3.52 70.40 -7.44
N MET A 916 -3.21 69.27 -6.79
CA MET A 916 -2.19 68.32 -7.22
C MET A 916 -2.48 66.89 -6.76
N ILE A 917 -2.02 65.91 -7.53
CA ILE A 917 -2.00 64.49 -7.13
C ILE A 917 -0.56 64.07 -6.91
N ALA A 918 -0.27 63.46 -5.76
CA ALA A 918 1.02 62.81 -5.48
C ALA A 918 0.87 61.29 -5.66
N HIS A 919 1.43 60.74 -6.73
CA HIS A 919 1.40 59.33 -7.11
C HIS A 919 2.52 58.58 -6.41
N ALA A 920 2.21 57.91 -5.30
CA ALA A 920 3.16 57.16 -4.49
C ALA A 920 3.17 55.69 -4.90
N PHE A 921 4.33 55.18 -5.32
CA PHE A 921 4.51 53.75 -5.60
C PHE A 921 4.92 53.02 -4.32
N GLY A 922 3.92 52.61 -3.53
CA GLY A 922 4.15 51.84 -2.31
C GLY A 922 4.64 50.40 -2.59
N PRO A 923 5.25 49.74 -1.61
CA PRO A 923 5.82 48.40 -1.79
C PRO A 923 4.75 47.31 -1.91
N VAL A 924 5.09 46.24 -2.63
CA VAL A 924 4.32 44.98 -2.64
C VAL A 924 4.66 44.17 -1.38
N TRP A 925 3.65 43.74 -0.63
CA TRP A 925 3.87 43.03 0.62
C TRP A 925 4.44 41.62 0.39
N LYS A 926 5.64 41.37 0.92
CA LYS A 926 6.37 40.10 0.86
C LYS A 926 6.65 39.57 2.27
N ASN A 927 5.65 39.64 3.13
CA ASN A 927 5.69 39.21 4.53
C ASN A 927 6.65 40.01 5.44
N GLY A 928 7.02 41.24 5.08
CA GLY A 928 7.85 42.13 5.90
C GLY A 928 9.34 41.76 5.88
N ARG A 929 9.81 41.15 4.78
CA ARG A 929 11.19 40.64 4.64
C ARG A 929 12.02 41.41 3.61
N SER A 930 11.49 42.49 3.06
CA SER A 930 12.03 43.19 1.90
C SER A 930 11.90 44.71 2.05
N ASN A 931 12.11 45.23 3.25
CA ASN A 931 12.06 46.66 3.60
C ASN A 931 10.73 47.35 3.23
N GLU A 932 9.62 46.61 3.21
CA GLU A 932 8.31 47.14 2.84
C GLU A 932 7.83 48.22 3.82
N GLU A 933 8.24 48.14 5.09
CA GLU A 933 7.96 49.21 6.05
C GLU A 933 8.68 50.51 5.68
N ASP A 934 9.96 50.43 5.30
CA ASP A 934 10.77 51.61 4.93
C ASP A 934 10.25 52.24 3.63
N HIS A 935 10.00 51.45 2.58
CA HIS A 935 9.47 51.99 1.32
C HIS A 935 8.09 52.65 1.49
N LEU A 936 7.22 52.10 2.35
CA LEU A 936 5.93 52.72 2.65
C LEU A 936 6.10 54.02 3.44
N ARG A 937 7.04 54.04 4.40
CA ARG A 937 7.40 55.25 5.15
C ARG A 937 7.93 56.34 4.21
N ASP A 938 8.81 55.99 3.28
CA ASP A 938 9.42 56.92 2.32
C ASP A 938 8.38 57.53 1.38
N CYS A 939 7.40 56.76 0.92
CA CYS A 939 6.25 57.28 0.18
C CYS A 939 5.51 58.39 0.95
N VAL A 940 5.23 58.17 2.24
CA VAL A 940 4.50 59.15 3.06
C VAL A 940 5.35 60.38 3.35
N MET A 941 6.63 60.19 3.67
CA MET A 941 7.57 61.30 3.88
C MET A 941 7.69 62.17 2.61
N THR A 942 7.93 61.54 1.46
CA THR A 942 8.13 62.25 0.18
C THR A 942 6.87 62.99 -0.27
N THR A 943 5.67 62.39 -0.12
CA THR A 943 4.41 63.10 -0.45
C THR A 943 4.17 64.33 0.41
N MET A 944 4.52 64.26 1.71
CA MET A 944 4.44 65.40 2.63
C MET A 944 5.51 66.46 2.31
N GLU A 945 6.72 66.05 1.93
CA GLU A 945 7.77 66.97 1.46
C GLU A 945 7.35 67.71 0.20
N GLU A 946 6.84 67.02 -0.82
CA GLU A 946 6.34 67.64 -2.05
C GLU A 946 5.20 68.64 -1.79
N THR A 947 4.29 68.30 -0.87
CA THR A 947 3.21 69.19 -0.45
C THR A 947 3.76 70.46 0.21
N HIS A 948 4.75 70.31 1.09
CA HIS A 948 5.41 71.45 1.74
C HIS A 948 6.18 72.33 0.75
N ASN A 949 6.98 71.72 -0.13
CA ASN A 949 7.82 72.42 -1.10
C ASN A 949 6.98 73.26 -2.07
N ARG A 950 5.75 72.84 -2.34
CA ARG A 950 4.78 73.56 -3.18
C ARG A 950 3.90 74.55 -2.41
N SER A 951 4.24 74.83 -1.15
CA SER A 951 3.51 75.74 -0.25
C SER A 951 2.02 75.40 -0.09
N MET A 952 1.70 74.10 -0.12
CA MET A 952 0.35 73.59 0.07
C MET A 952 0.09 73.29 1.55
N SER A 953 -1.15 73.50 1.97
CA SER A 953 -1.56 73.55 3.37
C SER A 953 -2.41 72.37 3.83
N SER A 954 -2.93 71.56 2.91
CA SER A 954 -3.68 70.34 3.21
C SER A 954 -3.34 69.18 2.29
N ILE A 955 -3.27 67.97 2.85
CA ILE A 955 -3.03 66.73 2.12
C ILE A 955 -3.98 65.62 2.60
N ALA A 956 -4.50 64.83 1.68
CA ALA A 956 -5.21 63.59 1.99
C ALA A 956 -4.39 62.36 1.60
N ILE A 957 -4.25 61.41 2.53
CA ILE A 957 -3.41 60.21 2.42
C ILE A 957 -4.30 58.98 2.62
N PRO A 958 -4.36 58.05 1.64
CA PRO A 958 -5.11 56.81 1.77
C PRO A 958 -4.28 55.73 2.48
N ALA A 959 -4.86 54.56 2.71
CA ALA A 959 -4.12 53.38 3.17
C ALA A 959 -3.27 52.78 2.01
N ILE A 960 -2.16 53.43 1.68
CA ILE A 960 -1.24 53.05 0.60
C ILE A 960 -0.81 51.56 0.73
N SER A 961 -0.71 50.86 -0.40
CA SER A 961 -0.36 49.42 -0.53
C SER A 961 -1.36 48.39 0.03
N THR A 962 -2.44 48.79 0.70
CA THR A 962 -3.38 47.84 1.34
C THR A 962 -4.35 47.12 0.41
N GLY A 963 -4.48 47.61 -0.83
CA GLY A 963 -5.33 47.01 -1.86
C GLY A 963 -4.60 45.92 -2.64
N ILE A 964 -4.31 46.20 -3.91
CA ILE A 964 -3.71 45.26 -4.86
C ILE A 964 -2.35 44.73 -4.38
N PHE A 965 -1.57 45.56 -3.67
CA PHE A 965 -0.24 45.21 -3.17
C PHE A 965 -0.25 44.37 -1.88
N GLY A 966 -1.42 44.08 -1.32
CA GLY A 966 -1.60 43.08 -0.26
C GLY A 966 -0.99 43.45 1.10
N TYR A 967 -0.59 44.71 1.33
CA TYR A 967 -0.05 45.14 2.61
C TYR A 967 -1.13 45.06 3.69
N PRO A 968 -0.93 44.31 4.81
CA PRO A 968 -1.92 44.22 5.87
C PRO A 968 -2.32 45.61 6.38
N ALA A 969 -3.62 45.93 6.32
CA ALA A 969 -4.12 47.27 6.62
C ALA A 969 -3.76 47.74 8.03
N ASP A 970 -3.75 46.83 9.01
CA ASP A 970 -3.39 47.12 10.39
C ASP A 970 -1.90 47.47 10.56
N LYS A 971 -1.03 47.01 9.64
CA LYS A 971 0.39 47.34 9.62
C LYS A 971 0.64 48.63 8.83
N ALA A 972 0.07 48.72 7.62
CA ALA A 972 0.24 49.88 6.75
C ALA A 972 -0.24 51.19 7.40
N THR A 973 -1.44 51.19 8.01
CA THR A 973 -1.98 52.37 8.70
C THR A 973 -1.10 52.82 9.87
N LYS A 974 -0.49 51.89 10.61
CA LYS A 974 0.49 52.21 11.67
C LYS A 974 1.71 52.92 11.09
N VAL A 975 2.29 52.38 10.01
CA VAL A 975 3.45 52.99 9.33
C VAL A 975 3.11 54.37 8.80
N ILE A 976 1.94 54.55 8.16
CA ILE A 976 1.50 55.84 7.63
C ILE A 976 1.33 56.88 8.74
N VAL A 977 0.63 56.54 9.83
CA VAL A 977 0.44 57.47 10.96
C VAL A 977 1.77 57.83 11.61
N GLN A 978 2.66 56.84 11.78
CA GLN A 978 3.99 57.05 12.34
C GLN A 978 4.84 57.95 11.43
N ALA A 979 4.80 57.74 10.11
CA ALA A 979 5.48 58.59 9.15
C ALA A 979 4.96 60.04 9.16
N VAL A 980 3.65 60.26 9.27
CA VAL A 980 3.06 61.61 9.45
C VAL A 980 3.57 62.26 10.74
N GLN A 981 3.66 61.50 11.84
CA GLN A 981 4.21 61.99 13.10
C GLN A 981 5.69 62.38 12.95
N ASP A 982 6.48 61.49 12.38
CA ASP A 982 7.92 61.68 12.15
C ASP A 982 8.16 62.89 11.26
N TYR A 983 7.39 63.03 10.17
CA TYR A 983 7.47 64.18 9.29
C TYR A 983 7.28 65.49 10.05
N PHE A 984 6.23 65.62 10.87
CA PHE A 984 5.99 66.85 11.64
C PHE A 984 7.03 67.10 12.75
N LYS A 985 7.59 66.03 13.32
CA LYS A 985 8.73 66.15 14.27
C LYS A 985 9.98 66.67 13.57
N GLN A 986 10.27 66.18 12.36
CA GLN A 986 11.44 66.56 11.56
C GLN A 986 11.26 67.94 10.90
N ASN A 987 10.03 68.33 10.60
CA ASN A 987 9.70 69.54 9.83
C ASN A 987 8.77 70.50 10.61
N SER A 988 9.26 71.06 11.71
CA SER A 988 8.50 71.97 12.59
C SER A 988 8.04 73.27 11.91
N LYS A 989 8.63 73.63 10.75
CA LYS A 989 8.24 74.77 9.89
C LYS A 989 7.36 74.37 8.69
N SER A 990 6.87 73.12 8.63
CA SER A 990 6.03 72.67 7.52
C SER A 990 4.80 73.57 7.33
N LYS A 991 4.48 73.85 6.05
CA LYS A 991 3.32 74.64 5.62
C LYS A 991 2.01 73.85 5.69
N ILE A 992 2.09 72.53 5.82
CA ILE A 992 0.93 71.65 5.97
C ILE A 992 0.29 71.94 7.33
N LYS A 993 -0.98 72.32 7.30
CA LYS A 993 -1.82 72.61 8.46
C LYS A 993 -2.78 71.47 8.78
N LYS A 994 -3.25 70.75 7.74
CA LYS A 994 -4.21 69.65 7.87
C LYS A 994 -3.76 68.40 7.09
N VAL A 995 -3.82 67.23 7.72
CA VAL A 995 -3.61 65.92 7.09
C VAL A 995 -4.88 65.10 7.26
N TYR A 996 -5.43 64.61 6.16
CA TYR A 996 -6.61 63.76 6.14
C TYR A 996 -6.18 62.32 5.88
N LEU A 997 -6.35 61.43 6.85
CA LEU A 997 -6.18 59.99 6.70
C LEU A 997 -7.53 59.40 6.28
N CYS A 998 -7.65 59.02 5.02
CA CYS A 998 -8.94 58.82 4.37
C CYS A 998 -9.05 57.42 3.76
N ASP A 999 -10.13 56.71 4.05
CA ASP A 999 -10.49 55.48 3.35
C ASP A 999 -12.01 55.38 3.25
N VAL A 1000 -12.51 54.65 2.25
CA VAL A 1000 -13.95 54.39 2.07
C VAL A 1000 -14.45 53.27 2.99
N LYS A 1001 -13.54 52.48 3.57
CA LYS A 1001 -13.88 51.37 4.46
C LYS A 1001 -13.78 51.78 5.93
N ASP A 1002 -14.88 51.66 6.67
CA ASP A 1002 -14.93 51.94 8.11
C ASP A 1002 -13.87 51.15 8.90
N GLY A 1003 -13.66 49.86 8.56
CA GLY A 1003 -12.61 49.05 9.20
C GLY A 1003 -11.19 49.61 9.04
N THR A 1004 -10.85 50.17 7.87
CA THR A 1004 -9.53 50.78 7.65
C THR A 1004 -9.42 52.12 8.38
N VAL A 1005 -10.49 52.91 8.41
CA VAL A 1005 -10.53 54.19 9.15
C VAL A 1005 -10.40 53.96 10.64
N LYS A 1006 -11.05 52.92 11.20
CA LYS A 1006 -10.84 52.48 12.59
C LYS A 1006 -9.38 52.15 12.88
N LEU A 1007 -8.67 51.49 11.96
CA LEU A 1007 -7.24 51.22 12.09
C LEU A 1007 -6.39 52.51 12.04
N PHE A 1008 -6.75 53.49 11.22
CA PHE A 1008 -6.15 54.83 11.28
C PHE A 1008 -6.40 55.50 12.63
N VAL A 1009 -7.63 55.44 13.15
CA VAL A 1009 -7.98 55.97 14.48
C VAL A 1009 -7.15 55.31 15.58
N ASP A 1010 -6.97 53.99 15.52
CA ASP A 1010 -6.15 53.25 16.48
C ASP A 1010 -4.65 53.60 16.36
N GLY A 1011 -4.16 53.76 15.13
CA GLY A 1011 -2.83 54.33 14.86
C GLY A 1011 -2.68 55.72 15.46
N MET A 1012 -3.66 56.62 15.25
CA MET A 1012 -3.66 57.97 15.79
C MET A 1012 -3.65 57.96 17.32
N LYS A 1013 -4.49 57.14 17.97
CA LYS A 1013 -4.50 56.97 19.43
C LYS A 1013 -3.14 56.51 19.95
N LYS A 1014 -2.51 55.57 19.25
CA LYS A 1014 -1.23 54.97 19.65
C LYS A 1014 -0.04 55.91 19.46
N TYR A 1015 0.05 56.58 18.31
CA TYR A 1015 1.24 57.35 17.93
C TYR A 1015 1.07 58.86 18.13
N LEU A 1016 -0.13 59.42 17.99
CA LEU A 1016 -0.38 60.87 18.05
C LEU A 1016 -0.97 61.35 19.39
N GLY A 1017 -1.53 60.46 20.23
CA GLY A 1017 -2.11 60.79 21.54
C GLY A 1017 -3.65 60.85 21.53
N THR A 1018 -4.27 61.60 22.45
CA THR A 1018 -5.74 61.66 22.65
C THR A 1018 -6.48 62.07 21.37
N ALA A 1019 -6.93 61.08 20.60
CA ALA A 1019 -7.86 61.25 19.50
C ALA A 1019 -9.25 61.55 20.07
N LYS A 1020 -9.80 62.73 19.77
CA LYS A 1020 -11.15 63.11 20.20
C LYS A 1020 -12.14 62.46 19.22
N LEU A 1021 -12.85 61.41 19.67
CA LEU A 1021 -13.94 60.76 18.93
C LEU A 1021 -15.15 61.71 18.90
N LEU A 1022 -15.83 61.85 17.76
CA LEU A 1022 -16.87 62.88 17.55
C LEU A 1022 -18.33 62.38 17.53
N ALA A 1023 -18.63 61.11 17.85
CA ALA A 1023 -20.00 60.64 18.12
C ALA A 1023 -20.03 59.36 18.98
N ASP A 1024 -20.96 59.28 19.94
CA ASP A 1024 -21.36 58.06 20.65
C ASP A 1024 -22.90 58.07 20.75
N PRO A 1025 -23.64 57.08 20.24
CA PRO A 1025 -25.07 56.89 20.51
C PRO A 1025 -25.25 56.14 21.83
N GLU A 1026 -26.20 56.63 22.65
CA GLU A 1026 -26.59 56.12 23.96
C GLU A 1026 -26.70 54.58 24.05
N GLU A 1027 -25.92 53.97 24.95
CA GLU A 1027 -26.16 52.59 25.40
C GLU A 1027 -27.29 52.55 26.43
N THR A 1028 -28.35 51.83 26.05
CA THR A 1028 -29.43 51.41 26.93
C THR A 1028 -28.97 50.24 27.81
N VAL A 1029 -29.27 50.38 29.10
CA VAL A 1029 -29.02 49.40 30.15
C VAL A 1029 -29.88 48.15 29.95
N SER A 1030 -29.28 46.95 30.04
CA SER A 1030 -29.92 45.80 30.68
C SER A 1030 -28.95 44.66 31.06
N PRO A 1031 -29.31 43.83 32.06
CA PRO A 1031 -28.35 43.24 32.99
C PRO A 1031 -28.22 41.71 32.83
N TRP A 1032 -27.00 41.19 32.89
CA TRP A 1032 -26.76 39.91 33.55
C TRP A 1032 -25.35 39.82 34.13
N LYS A 1033 -25.31 39.50 35.43
CA LYS A 1033 -24.12 39.22 36.23
C LYS A 1033 -23.74 37.74 36.16
N ASN A 1034 -22.46 37.51 36.48
CA ASN A 1034 -21.78 36.29 36.94
C ASN A 1034 -21.16 35.44 35.81
N HIS A 1035 -19.87 35.11 35.82
CA HIS A 1035 -19.04 34.74 36.96
C HIS A 1035 -17.59 35.20 36.81
N VAL A 1036 -17.06 35.80 37.89
CA VAL A 1036 -15.63 35.92 38.16
C VAL A 1036 -15.18 34.62 38.83
N GLN A 1037 -14.11 34.01 38.34
CA GLN A 1037 -13.13 33.39 39.21
C GLN A 1037 -11.73 33.84 38.83
N SER A 1038 -11.10 34.43 39.83
CA SER A 1038 -9.78 35.00 39.89
C SER A 1038 -8.72 33.92 40.02
N SER A 1039 -7.53 34.21 39.49
CA SER A 1039 -6.29 33.81 40.14
C SER A 1039 -5.23 34.90 39.90
N GLU A 1040 -5.11 35.81 40.88
CA GLU A 1040 -3.92 36.65 41.04
C GLU A 1040 -2.87 35.88 41.85
N ARG A 1041 -1.63 35.83 41.33
CA ARG A 1041 -0.42 35.81 42.16
C ARG A 1041 0.55 36.83 41.57
N GLY A 1042 0.93 37.79 42.40
CA GLY A 1042 1.50 39.07 41.98
C GLY A 1042 2.98 39.10 41.64
N ARG A 1043 3.40 40.27 41.13
CA ARG A 1043 4.60 40.99 41.52
C ARG A 1043 4.48 42.46 41.10
N ASP A 1044 4.69 43.31 42.07
CA ASP A 1044 4.54 44.76 42.06
C ASP A 1044 5.76 45.47 41.40
N GLY A 1045 5.49 46.61 40.76
CA GLY A 1045 6.33 47.81 40.90
C GLY A 1045 7.61 48.01 40.08
N ARG A 1046 7.55 48.13 38.74
CA ARG A 1046 8.42 49.06 37.96
C ARG A 1046 7.73 49.51 36.65
N LYS A 1047 6.94 50.58 36.70
CA LYS A 1047 6.45 51.30 35.51
C LYS A 1047 6.92 52.75 35.55
N GLY A 1048 7.61 53.22 34.51
CA GLY A 1048 7.89 54.65 34.29
C GLY A 1048 9.35 55.06 34.02
N THR A 1049 10.28 54.12 33.82
CA THR A 1049 11.66 54.43 33.35
C THR A 1049 11.85 53.87 31.95
N VAL A 1050 12.23 54.71 31.01
CA VAL A 1050 12.57 54.36 29.61
C VAL A 1050 14.05 54.62 29.40
N GLN A 1051 14.75 53.67 28.79
CA GLN A 1051 16.19 53.73 28.59
C GLN A 1051 16.49 54.11 27.13
N PHE A 1052 17.25 55.18 26.92
CA PHE A 1052 17.72 55.65 25.61
C PHE A 1052 19.25 55.59 25.60
N GLY A 1053 19.81 54.47 25.14
CA GLY A 1053 21.25 54.23 25.20
C GLY A 1053 21.77 54.19 26.64
N SER A 1054 22.79 54.99 26.96
CA SER A 1054 23.34 55.10 28.32
C SER A 1054 22.51 56.00 29.25
N VAL A 1055 21.46 56.65 28.76
CA VAL A 1055 20.66 57.63 29.52
C VAL A 1055 19.28 57.05 29.86
N SER A 1056 18.94 57.02 31.15
CA SER A 1056 17.62 56.61 31.62
C SER A 1056 16.73 57.81 31.88
N VAL A 1057 15.56 57.88 31.21
CA VAL A 1057 14.55 58.92 31.42
C VAL A 1057 13.44 58.36 32.30
N ARG A 1058 13.16 59.03 33.41
CA ARG A 1058 12.12 58.63 34.38
C ARG A 1058 11.07 59.73 34.52
N VAL A 1059 9.80 59.35 34.45
CA VAL A 1059 8.69 60.26 34.77
C VAL A 1059 8.48 60.23 36.30
N VAL A 1060 8.64 61.38 36.96
CA VAL A 1060 8.48 61.53 38.41
C VAL A 1060 7.35 62.51 38.70
N LYS A 1061 6.36 62.07 39.49
CA LYS A 1061 5.29 62.93 40.00
C LYS A 1061 5.73 63.53 41.34
N GLY A 1062 6.02 64.83 41.40
CA GLY A 1062 6.47 65.52 42.61
C GLY A 1062 6.78 67.00 42.38
N GLN A 1063 7.20 67.71 43.44
CA GLN A 1063 7.64 69.11 43.32
C GLN A 1063 9.06 69.18 42.76
N LEU A 1064 9.28 70.04 41.77
CA LEU A 1064 10.56 70.18 41.08
C LEU A 1064 11.69 70.57 42.04
N ALA A 1065 11.42 71.48 42.97
CA ALA A 1065 12.40 71.97 43.94
C ALA A 1065 12.89 70.92 44.96
N GLN A 1066 12.21 69.77 45.06
CA GLN A 1066 12.58 68.69 45.99
C GLN A 1066 13.34 67.54 45.31
N GLN A 1067 13.60 67.64 44.00
CA GLN A 1067 14.25 66.58 43.24
C GLN A 1067 15.77 66.55 43.52
N LYS A 1068 16.31 65.35 43.78
CA LYS A 1068 17.75 65.12 43.97
C LYS A 1068 18.41 64.75 42.64
N VAL A 1069 18.73 65.76 41.85
CA VAL A 1069 19.36 65.64 40.52
C VAL A 1069 20.54 66.58 40.42
N ASP A 1070 21.50 66.32 39.53
CA ASP A 1070 22.66 67.22 39.36
C ASP A 1070 22.25 68.61 38.84
N VAL A 1071 21.19 68.71 38.03
CA VAL A 1071 20.73 69.95 37.43
C VAL A 1071 19.21 70.06 37.47
N ILE A 1072 18.69 71.21 37.89
CA ILE A 1072 17.26 71.55 37.81
C ILE A 1072 17.07 72.59 36.68
N VAL A 1073 16.06 72.39 35.83
CA VAL A 1073 15.69 73.36 34.79
C VAL A 1073 14.48 74.16 35.25
N ASN A 1074 14.63 75.47 35.35
CA ASN A 1074 13.60 76.42 35.73
C ASN A 1074 13.18 77.28 34.52
N SER A 1075 11.92 77.70 34.47
CA SER A 1075 11.40 78.64 33.46
C SER A 1075 11.09 79.99 34.09
N THR A 1076 11.62 81.06 33.50
CA THR A 1076 11.53 82.44 34.00
C THR A 1076 11.32 83.41 32.84
N SER A 1077 10.98 84.67 33.16
CA SER A 1077 10.96 85.78 32.20
C SER A 1077 12.37 86.21 31.76
N SER A 1078 12.44 86.98 30.67
CA SER A 1078 13.69 87.47 30.06
C SER A 1078 14.56 88.32 30.99
N ASN A 1079 13.96 88.98 31.98
CA ASN A 1079 14.68 89.74 33.00
C ASN A 1079 15.20 88.88 34.18
N LEU A 1080 15.07 87.54 34.12
CA LEU A 1080 15.49 86.60 35.17
C LEU A 1080 14.96 86.93 36.57
N ASN A 1081 13.74 87.48 36.64
CA ASN A 1081 13.06 87.71 37.91
C ASN A 1081 12.41 86.42 38.42
N LEU A 1082 13.12 85.70 39.29
CA LEU A 1082 12.67 84.44 39.88
C LEU A 1082 11.55 84.62 40.91
N GLU A 1083 11.24 85.85 41.32
CA GLU A 1083 10.05 86.16 42.13
C GLU A 1083 8.76 86.16 41.29
N SER A 1084 8.86 86.04 39.96
CA SER A 1084 7.71 86.01 39.06
C SER A 1084 7.46 84.61 38.49
N GLY A 1085 6.21 84.16 38.51
CA GLY A 1085 5.79 82.83 38.02
C GLY A 1085 5.87 81.72 39.08
N MET A 1086 4.83 80.88 39.14
CA MET A 1086 4.67 79.89 40.23
C MET A 1086 5.83 78.87 40.30
N LEU A 1087 6.42 78.48 39.15
CA LEU A 1087 7.53 77.54 39.10
C LEU A 1087 8.82 78.18 39.61
N SER A 1088 9.16 79.37 39.11
CA SER A 1088 10.35 80.13 39.52
C SER A 1088 10.31 80.50 40.99
N GLN A 1089 9.15 80.91 41.52
CA GLN A 1089 8.98 81.19 42.95
C GLN A 1089 9.22 79.95 43.82
N SER A 1090 8.74 78.77 43.38
CA SER A 1090 8.94 77.52 44.11
C SER A 1090 10.43 77.13 44.17
N VAL A 1091 11.16 77.32 43.07
CA VAL A 1091 12.61 77.09 42.97
C VAL A 1091 13.39 78.12 43.80
N LEU A 1092 13.04 79.41 43.74
CA LEU A 1092 13.68 80.47 44.52
C LEU A 1092 13.45 80.29 46.03
N LYS A 1093 12.23 79.93 46.44
CA LYS A 1093 11.89 79.70 47.85
C LYS A 1093 12.69 78.55 48.46
N ALA A 1094 12.95 77.49 47.68
CA ALA A 1094 13.73 76.35 48.13
C ALA A 1094 15.26 76.56 47.99
N GLY A 1095 15.71 77.27 46.95
CA GLY A 1095 17.13 77.56 46.70
C GLY A 1095 17.68 78.79 47.43
N GLY A 1096 16.81 79.65 47.94
CA GLY A 1096 17.17 80.88 48.65
C GLY A 1096 17.54 82.04 47.72
N GLN A 1097 17.62 83.24 48.28
CA GLN A 1097 17.83 84.49 47.53
C GLN A 1097 19.18 84.54 46.79
N GLY A 1098 20.14 83.69 47.15
CA GLY A 1098 21.42 83.56 46.44
C GLY A 1098 21.25 83.27 44.94
N LEU A 1099 20.21 82.51 44.56
CA LEU A 1099 19.90 82.25 43.14
C LEU A 1099 19.51 83.53 42.39
N GLN A 1100 18.67 84.39 43.01
CA GLN A 1100 18.28 85.66 42.41
C GLN A 1100 19.48 86.61 42.29
N ASN A 1101 20.34 86.63 43.31
CA ASN A 1101 21.55 87.46 43.30
C ASN A 1101 22.52 87.03 42.19
N GLU A 1102 22.74 85.72 42.01
CA GLU A 1102 23.58 85.20 40.91
C GLU A 1102 22.99 85.51 39.53
N CYS A 1103 21.67 85.39 39.36
CA CYS A 1103 21.00 85.82 38.13
C CYS A 1103 21.27 87.30 37.83
N THR A 1104 21.10 88.18 38.82
CA THR A 1104 21.30 89.62 38.65
C THR A 1104 22.77 90.00 38.47
N GLN A 1105 23.70 89.29 39.11
CA GLN A 1105 25.14 89.57 39.03
C GLN A 1105 25.76 89.05 37.74
N ASN A 1106 25.43 87.82 37.31
CA ASN A 1106 26.04 87.18 36.14
C ASN A 1106 25.34 87.57 34.83
N TYR A 1107 24.06 87.97 34.91
CA TYR A 1107 23.25 88.36 33.77
C TYR A 1107 22.54 89.70 34.04
N PRO A 1108 23.29 90.81 34.23
CA PRO A 1108 22.72 92.10 34.65
C PRO A 1108 21.72 92.71 33.64
N ASN A 1109 21.77 92.27 32.38
CA ASN A 1109 20.87 92.69 31.31
C ASN A 1109 19.77 91.65 30.99
N GLY A 1110 19.63 90.60 31.80
CA GLY A 1110 18.74 89.47 31.53
C GLY A 1110 19.24 88.55 30.40
N ILE A 1111 18.34 87.70 29.90
CA ILE A 1111 18.56 86.77 28.78
C ILE A 1111 17.43 86.91 27.75
N LYS A 1112 17.70 86.58 26.49
CA LYS A 1112 16.68 86.61 25.42
C LYS A 1112 15.79 85.36 25.44
N GLU A 1113 14.64 85.44 24.80
CA GLU A 1113 13.78 84.27 24.57
C GLU A 1113 14.57 83.18 23.81
N GLY A 1114 14.59 81.96 24.36
CA GLY A 1114 15.38 80.84 23.85
C GLY A 1114 16.80 80.71 24.43
N GLU A 1115 17.28 81.67 25.21
CA GLU A 1115 18.55 81.59 25.93
C GLU A 1115 18.37 80.96 27.33
N VAL A 1116 19.47 80.49 27.91
CA VAL A 1116 19.52 79.83 29.23
C VAL A 1116 20.60 80.48 30.09
N ALA A 1117 20.21 80.98 31.27
CA ALA A 1117 21.14 81.43 32.30
C ALA A 1117 21.48 80.29 33.27
N ILE A 1118 22.70 80.24 33.77
CA ILE A 1118 23.18 79.18 34.68
C ILE A 1118 23.56 79.81 36.02
N THR A 1119 23.00 79.26 37.10
CA THR A 1119 23.37 79.61 38.49
C THR A 1119 23.79 78.34 39.25
N SER A 1120 24.41 78.53 40.41
CA SER A 1120 24.65 77.46 41.37
C SER A 1120 23.33 76.85 41.87
N GLY A 1121 23.39 75.71 42.55
CA GLY A 1121 22.20 75.11 43.18
C GLY A 1121 21.61 75.93 44.33
N GLY A 1122 22.31 76.96 44.83
CA GLY A 1122 21.93 77.66 46.06
C GLY A 1122 21.77 76.67 47.23
N LYS A 1123 20.57 76.66 47.83
CA LYS A 1123 20.16 75.70 48.88
C LYS A 1123 19.46 74.44 48.36
N LEU A 1124 19.29 74.29 47.04
CA LEU A 1124 18.69 73.08 46.44
C LEU A 1124 19.68 71.92 46.52
N SER A 1125 19.16 70.70 46.38
CA SER A 1125 20.00 69.48 46.35
C SER A 1125 20.71 69.24 45.01
N CYS A 1126 20.65 70.18 44.07
CA CYS A 1126 21.31 70.10 42.77
C CYS A 1126 22.60 70.92 42.73
N LYS A 1127 23.48 70.65 41.75
CA LYS A 1127 24.74 71.38 41.57
C LYS A 1127 24.50 72.73 40.89
N ASN A 1128 23.66 72.76 39.85
CA ASN A 1128 23.33 73.96 39.07
C ASN A 1128 21.82 74.07 38.82
N VAL A 1129 21.36 75.30 38.59
CA VAL A 1129 20.01 75.59 38.07
C VAL A 1129 20.13 76.26 36.70
N LEU A 1130 19.43 75.72 35.71
CA LEU A 1130 19.33 76.29 34.35
C LEU A 1130 18.03 77.07 34.22
N HIS A 1131 18.11 78.38 34.03
CA HIS A 1131 16.98 79.29 33.91
C HIS A 1131 16.70 79.62 32.44
N GLY A 1132 15.67 79.02 31.85
CA GLY A 1132 15.26 79.25 30.47
C GLY A 1132 14.19 80.34 30.33
N CYS A 1133 14.42 81.29 29.42
CA CYS A 1133 13.42 82.27 29.03
C CYS A 1133 12.61 81.75 27.83
N LEU A 1134 11.31 81.56 28.00
CA LEU A 1134 10.41 81.04 26.95
C LEU A 1134 9.55 82.18 26.35
N PRO A 1135 9.21 82.13 25.04
CA PRO A 1135 8.43 83.17 24.38
C PRO A 1135 6.97 83.23 24.82
N SER A 1136 6.41 84.44 24.81
CA SER A 1136 5.01 84.74 25.14
C SER A 1136 4.05 84.33 24.00
N TRP A 1137 2.85 83.86 24.35
CA TRP A 1137 1.79 83.54 23.38
C TRP A 1137 0.93 84.80 23.09
N HIS A 1138 1.07 85.42 21.92
CA HIS A 1138 0.34 86.65 21.56
C HIS A 1138 -0.84 86.40 20.59
N HIS A 1139 -2.00 86.97 20.96
CA HIS A 1139 -3.24 87.13 20.19
C HIS A 1139 -3.44 88.62 19.90
N ASP A 1140 -3.72 89.01 18.65
CA ASP A 1140 -4.09 90.38 18.28
C ASP A 1140 -5.61 90.53 18.12
N GLN A 1141 -6.16 91.59 18.72
CA GLN A 1141 -7.54 92.07 18.58
C GLN A 1141 -7.55 93.42 17.85
N SER A 1142 -8.52 93.62 16.95
CA SER A 1142 -8.96 94.97 16.56
C SER A 1142 -10.49 95.03 16.33
N SER A 1143 -11.12 95.86 17.17
CA SER A 1143 -12.38 96.60 17.10
C SER A 1143 -13.28 96.52 15.85
N ILE A 1144 -14.55 96.13 16.02
CA ILE A 1144 -15.66 96.37 15.04
C ILE A 1144 -16.79 97.17 15.71
N LYS A 1145 -17.25 98.22 15.02
CA LYS A 1145 -18.48 99.00 15.31
C LYS A 1145 -19.72 98.14 15.02
N VAL A 1146 -20.61 97.96 16.00
CA VAL A 1146 -21.84 97.17 15.84
C VAL A 1146 -22.89 97.97 15.03
N LEU A 1147 -23.16 97.53 13.80
CA LEU A 1147 -24.39 97.83 13.05
C LEU A 1147 -25.32 96.62 13.17
N LEU A 1148 -26.57 96.82 13.60
CA LEU A 1148 -27.53 95.72 13.65
C LEU A 1148 -28.09 95.44 12.25
N LYS A 1149 -27.67 94.32 11.65
CA LYS A 1149 -28.30 93.77 10.46
C LYS A 1149 -29.37 92.75 10.87
N ILE A 1150 -30.57 92.90 10.34
CA ILE A 1150 -31.66 91.94 10.54
C ILE A 1150 -31.90 91.23 9.20
N LYS A 1151 -31.79 89.90 9.20
CA LYS A 1151 -32.06 89.06 8.04
C LYS A 1151 -33.53 88.64 8.08
N VAL A 1152 -34.31 89.05 7.08
CA VAL A 1152 -35.72 88.71 6.90
C VAL A 1152 -35.82 87.58 5.89
N ILE A 1153 -36.44 86.48 6.28
CA ILE A 1153 -36.53 85.24 5.48
C ILE A 1153 -38.02 84.95 5.25
N SER A 1154 -38.43 84.86 3.98
CA SER A 1154 -39.84 84.78 3.58
C SER A 1154 -40.07 83.77 2.45
N TYR A 1155 -41.18 83.05 2.51
CA TYR A 1155 -41.68 82.19 1.42
C TYR A 1155 -42.80 82.84 0.59
N ARG A 1156 -43.14 84.11 0.88
CA ARG A 1156 -44.11 84.96 0.16
C ARG A 1156 -43.39 86.19 -0.41
N ASN A 1157 -44.05 86.92 -1.33
CA ASN A 1157 -43.50 88.10 -2.01
C ASN A 1157 -42.79 89.05 -1.01
N THR A 1158 -41.47 89.08 -1.11
CA THR A 1158 -40.55 89.68 -0.12
C THR A 1158 -40.79 91.18 0.01
N ASN A 1159 -41.10 91.86 -1.10
CA ASN A 1159 -41.36 93.31 -1.15
C ASN A 1159 -42.60 93.71 -0.35
N GLN A 1160 -43.66 92.89 -0.37
CA GLN A 1160 -44.89 93.19 0.35
C GLN A 1160 -44.70 93.01 1.87
N CYS A 1161 -43.94 91.99 2.27
CA CYS A 1161 -43.60 91.74 3.68
C CYS A 1161 -42.65 92.81 4.24
N LEU A 1162 -41.70 93.30 3.43
CA LEU A 1162 -40.78 94.38 3.78
C LEU A 1162 -41.48 95.72 4.00
N ASN A 1163 -42.49 96.04 3.20
CA ASN A 1163 -43.27 97.26 3.40
C ASN A 1163 -44.04 97.23 4.73
N ILE A 1164 -44.57 96.06 5.10
CA ILE A 1164 -45.25 95.85 6.39
C ILE A 1164 -44.25 95.93 7.56
N LEU A 1165 -43.07 95.30 7.43
CA LEU A 1165 -42.01 95.34 8.45
C LEU A 1165 -41.40 96.74 8.62
N ASN A 1166 -41.20 97.48 7.54
CA ASN A 1166 -40.72 98.87 7.61
C ASN A 1166 -41.73 99.77 8.32
N GLY A 1167 -43.04 99.62 8.05
CA GLY A 1167 -44.10 100.29 8.80
C GLY A 1167 -44.11 99.90 10.28
N TYR A 1168 -43.83 98.62 10.58
CA TYR A 1168 -43.78 98.10 11.94
C TYR A 1168 -42.62 98.65 12.77
N PHE A 1169 -41.38 98.62 12.23
CA PHE A 1169 -40.21 99.19 12.91
C PHE A 1169 -40.27 100.72 13.01
N ALA A 1170 -40.93 101.38 12.05
CA ALA A 1170 -41.25 102.81 12.15
C ALA A 1170 -42.21 103.10 13.32
N ASN A 1171 -43.26 102.30 13.49
CA ASN A 1171 -44.24 102.47 14.58
C ASN A 1171 -43.69 102.08 15.96
N LEU A 1172 -42.84 101.05 16.06
CA LEU A 1172 -42.15 100.71 17.32
C LEU A 1172 -41.30 101.88 17.82
N SER A 1173 -40.68 102.63 16.90
CA SER A 1173 -39.86 103.80 17.26
C SER A 1173 -40.66 105.02 17.71
N ALA A 1174 -41.99 105.02 17.54
CA ALA A 1174 -42.87 106.07 18.06
C ALA A 1174 -43.36 105.77 19.49
N ASN A 1175 -43.23 104.51 19.96
CA ASN A 1175 -43.69 104.03 21.26
C ASN A 1175 -42.55 103.72 22.25
N ILE A 1176 -41.29 103.74 21.80
CA ILE A 1176 -40.07 103.70 22.62
C ILE A 1176 -39.54 105.13 22.72
#